data_AF-A0AAV3EJR3-F1
#
_entry.id   AF-A0AAV3EJR3-F1
#
_cell.length_a   1.000
_cell.length_b   1.000
_cell.length_c   1.000
_cell.angle_alpha   90.00
_cell.angle_beta   90.00
_cell.angle_gamma   90.00
#
_symmetry.space_group_name_H-M   'P 1'
#
loop_
_entity.id
_entity.type
_entity.pdbx_description
1 polymer ?
#
loop_
_entity_poly.entity_id
_entity_poly.type
_entity_poly.pdbx_seq_one_letter_code
_entity_poly.pdbx_strand_id
1 'polypeptide(L)'
;MNRKKITLLLTGLAIASSIFTGCASSGNKTQDNNKVSQYDENGLQRATERIVTEFKEEAQYPYNSNNQYQSGGYPDVAYADDITGMDTVNEFDNGTDNGFNNSVDENLNRYSRDITSDESINENGTGNNLISSEDVSGKDNINEFQNNASIMEPLNGFGRLPDRTNGSDLSDGSTNSSRQDVSGINGVDSNLNTTENPNISNNSDTTKNDMDVNNNTQNGMTPNTNMSSDINGQVMDTPQTIQEGRNTQSTVAGNIVPVRSIGGVELTGAQGSKKPQGTIRFSFKLTGDVLSTQVTNGSTQSTLADLIQKAYEETLQDANTNFEGAAQNTTAREALQKGLAEIFNPTDTGNNFTFQDSKGQIINIPYTAANICPDKNKNSQYVRRIIDIDGMYRDGGKRSVRATSQDIPITLIMRFQSADGQGNDELATNTSYTFVGLTGSTVKNNELPIKDDKVLTGLRIPQATTAKAPSTIQIMKDSSTSAIYENLSNGSAGTVTTGTVYVTKLNKKNYLNVEDFDLNSPDKVEARGTTIRFKGIKFVDSDDSIVKIEMKDSEGKTYPGTLIQVDPDNKKAGKYLQISGLRTDSRYIFTEIDITTNTEGKDQLNVLQLMKKDTAGATVNTTAIKTTNFSEPKLELGADGPKQTVTLPGGLKVQAVKNDATSLRYVLKVDNSEDNIGELRVTSLRPGEESKIQKIVDKKSKTNYYVVTLSSLSPGTDYNFVNLELDYKDYDGKDGVLRTTLAQINTKRDDKTVDNVTENTPITGQGTFTVDIETNHKADYARSTRVPLFIDDMNGRFVRMNYIPLESNLDVKVEYDGSYVNVTGLTPNSSTTITLEFVYKTDAGIEKSMRKYVTIKTPVTGDLDIKSDTVIIKENEAIVKLEYYSTPKSPIKSISIEDSTGKKYTSNWDSSTNSIFIQGLDANTEFKGLIAKFTLENTEVIEYPLTSFKTGTVTPKPTGDVANFVSRVYTIALGRQPEAEGWNFWVNKLTSKELSATEFIAENLMTQPEFIERELNKQQFVTTMYSLIVNRTPDEDGQSYWEKKYNEYREQTSSVATLRIKIAREMMNEKEFKELVTSLGLKY
;
A
#
# COMPACT_ATOMS: atom_id res chain seq x y z
N MET A 1 6.81 -30.92 17.61
CA MET A 1 6.77 -30.66 16.14
C MET A 1 7.15 -31.95 15.41
N ASN A 2 6.19 -32.73 14.92
CA ASN A 2 6.44 -34.12 14.52
C ASN A 2 7.00 -34.29 13.09
N ARG A 3 7.67 -35.43 12.82
CA ARG A 3 8.61 -35.70 11.72
C ARG A 3 8.11 -35.39 10.31
N LYS A 4 6.81 -35.46 10.02
CA LYS A 4 6.26 -35.05 8.72
C LYS A 4 6.58 -33.59 8.36
N LYS A 5 6.63 -32.66 9.34
CA LYS A 5 7.10 -31.28 9.09
C LYS A 5 8.60 -31.21 8.78
N ILE A 6 9.41 -32.12 9.32
CA ILE A 6 10.87 -32.16 9.10
C ILE A 6 11.19 -32.71 7.71
N THR A 7 10.54 -33.78 7.26
CA THR A 7 10.73 -34.31 5.89
C THR A 7 10.30 -33.29 4.83
N LEU A 8 9.21 -32.55 5.07
CA LEU A 8 8.75 -31.49 4.16
C LEU A 8 9.73 -30.29 4.11
N LEU A 9 10.30 -29.89 5.26
CA LEU A 9 11.34 -28.86 5.29
C LEU A 9 12.60 -29.31 4.56
N LEU A 10 13.08 -30.54 4.77
CA LEU A 10 14.31 -31.03 4.16
C LEU A 10 14.22 -31.19 2.64
N THR A 11 13.07 -31.58 2.08
CA THR A 11 12.88 -31.61 0.62
C THR A 11 12.81 -30.19 0.04
N GLY A 12 12.13 -29.25 0.70
CA GLY A 12 12.15 -27.83 0.30
C GLY A 12 13.56 -27.21 0.35
N LEU A 13 14.31 -27.47 1.42
CA LEU A 13 15.64 -26.90 1.65
C LEU A 13 16.70 -27.46 0.67
N ALA A 14 16.56 -28.72 0.23
CA ALA A 14 17.42 -29.31 -0.81
C ALA A 14 17.20 -28.67 -2.19
N ILE A 15 15.96 -28.28 -2.51
CA ILE A 15 15.62 -27.58 -3.76
C ILE A 15 16.08 -26.11 -3.71
N ALA A 16 16.00 -25.45 -2.55
CA ALA A 16 16.49 -24.07 -2.42
C ALA A 16 18.03 -23.96 -2.45
N SER A 17 18.74 -24.87 -1.77
CA SER A 17 20.21 -24.84 -1.66
C SER A 17 20.95 -25.17 -2.97
N SER A 18 20.31 -25.90 -3.89
CA SER A 18 20.85 -26.19 -5.22
C SER A 18 20.73 -25.03 -6.21
N ILE A 19 20.09 -23.91 -5.85
CA ILE A 19 19.93 -22.72 -6.69
C ILE A 19 20.97 -21.63 -6.37
N PHE A 20 21.55 -21.60 -5.16
CA PHE A 20 22.30 -20.45 -4.65
C PHE A 20 23.84 -20.57 -4.60
N THR A 21 24.44 -21.63 -5.13
CA THR A 21 25.91 -21.81 -5.15
C THR A 21 26.41 -22.06 -6.57
N GLY A 22 26.91 -21.03 -7.26
CA GLY A 22 27.02 -21.09 -8.74
C GLY A 22 28.08 -20.24 -9.47
N CYS A 23 29.17 -19.78 -8.84
CA CYS A 23 30.25 -19.07 -9.56
C CYS A 23 31.67 -19.35 -9.04
N ALA A 24 32.38 -20.36 -9.59
CA ALA A 24 33.85 -20.34 -9.81
C ALA A 24 34.37 -21.56 -10.62
N SER A 25 35.13 -21.29 -11.69
CA SER A 25 36.21 -22.10 -12.30
C SER A 25 36.09 -23.65 -12.53
N SER A 26 35.99 -24.03 -13.81
CA SER A 26 36.70 -25.12 -14.53
C SER A 26 36.63 -26.60 -14.04
N GLY A 27 36.26 -27.55 -14.94
CA GLY A 27 36.26 -29.00 -14.58
C GLY A 27 36.30 -30.08 -15.69
N ASN A 28 35.53 -29.96 -16.79
CA ASN A 28 35.55 -30.85 -17.98
C ASN A 28 34.91 -32.27 -17.83
N LYS A 29 34.06 -32.68 -18.82
CA LYS A 29 33.52 -34.05 -19.10
C LYS A 29 32.52 -34.68 -18.10
N THR A 30 31.57 -35.58 -18.44
CA THR A 30 30.81 -35.97 -19.67
C THR A 30 29.67 -36.95 -19.29
N GLN A 31 28.45 -36.81 -19.88
CA GLN A 31 27.42 -37.87 -20.11
C GLN A 31 26.80 -38.61 -18.86
N ASP A 32 25.56 -39.12 -18.85
CA ASP A 32 24.45 -39.13 -19.82
C ASP A 32 23.05 -39.29 -19.15
N ASN A 33 22.03 -38.63 -19.72
CA ASN A 33 20.61 -38.99 -19.90
C ASN A 33 19.69 -39.54 -18.77
N ASN A 34 18.63 -38.76 -18.51
CA ASN A 34 17.18 -39.11 -18.46
C ASN A 34 16.67 -40.39 -17.75
N LYS A 35 15.86 -40.16 -16.70
CA LYS A 35 14.43 -40.58 -16.66
C LYS A 35 13.70 -39.98 -15.45
N VAL A 36 12.60 -39.26 -15.69
CA VAL A 36 11.53 -39.01 -14.70
C VAL A 36 10.22 -39.46 -15.33
N SER A 37 9.43 -40.25 -14.59
CA SER A 37 8.15 -40.81 -15.04
C SER A 37 7.02 -40.27 -14.19
N GLN A 38 5.82 -40.25 -14.76
CA GLN A 38 4.57 -39.82 -14.12
C GLN A 38 4.31 -40.59 -12.81
N TYR A 39 3.73 -39.90 -11.82
CA TYR A 39 2.92 -40.53 -10.78
C TYR A 39 1.72 -39.61 -10.42
N ASP A 40 0.58 -39.98 -11.02
CA ASP A 40 -0.82 -39.78 -10.62
C ASP A 40 -1.18 -38.73 -9.54
N GLU A 41 -2.03 -37.76 -9.93
CA GLU A 41 -2.56 -36.70 -9.06
C GLU A 41 -3.65 -37.19 -8.08
N ASN A 42 -4.25 -38.36 -8.31
CA ASN A 42 -5.37 -38.91 -7.52
C ASN A 42 -4.99 -39.39 -6.10
N GLY A 43 -3.73 -39.21 -5.70
CA GLY A 43 -3.27 -39.37 -4.32
C GLY A 43 -3.46 -38.12 -3.45
N LEU A 44 -3.50 -36.92 -4.05
CA LEU A 44 -3.45 -35.65 -3.30
C LEU A 44 -4.80 -35.29 -2.66
N GLN A 45 -5.91 -35.60 -3.34
CA GLN A 45 -7.24 -35.09 -3.00
C GLN A 45 -7.86 -35.74 -1.74
N ARG A 46 -7.46 -36.97 -1.38
CA ARG A 46 -7.95 -37.71 -0.19
C ARG A 46 -7.24 -37.34 1.13
N ALA A 47 -6.37 -36.34 1.13
CA ALA A 47 -5.64 -35.89 2.32
C ALA A 47 -6.31 -34.70 3.05
N THR A 48 -7.41 -34.15 2.51
CA THR A 48 -7.90 -32.81 2.84
C THR A 48 -9.18 -32.79 3.70
N GLU A 49 -9.87 -33.92 3.86
CA GLU A 49 -11.29 -33.97 4.27
C GLU A 49 -11.54 -34.61 5.66
N ARG A 50 -10.73 -34.26 6.69
CA ARG A 50 -10.98 -34.60 8.12
C ARG A 50 -10.39 -33.51 9.06
N ILE A 51 -11.16 -32.49 9.48
CA ILE A 51 -10.65 -31.29 10.21
C ILE A 51 -11.41 -30.75 11.49
N VAL A 52 -12.71 -30.97 11.84
CA VAL A 52 -13.46 -30.00 12.72
C VAL A 52 -14.30 -30.40 13.98
N THR A 53 -14.73 -31.64 14.30
CA THR A 53 -15.62 -31.92 15.51
C THR A 53 -15.17 -33.08 16.43
N GLU A 54 -15.29 -33.13 17.78
CA GLU A 54 -15.70 -32.23 18.92
C GLU A 54 -15.13 -32.87 20.27
N PHE A 55 -15.16 -32.36 21.53
CA PHE A 55 -16.16 -31.57 22.31
C PHE A 55 -15.59 -30.72 23.51
N LYS A 56 -15.70 -31.14 24.80
CA LYS A 56 -15.45 -30.30 26.04
C LYS A 56 -15.20 -31.05 27.39
N GLU A 57 -14.83 -30.25 28.43
CA GLU A 57 -15.13 -30.35 29.90
C GLU A 57 -14.16 -31.11 30.87
N GLU A 58 -14.40 -31.03 32.20
CA GLU A 58 -13.36 -30.78 33.24
C GLU A 58 -12.83 -31.97 34.11
N ALA A 59 -11.61 -31.80 34.70
CA ALA A 59 -11.31 -31.83 36.16
C ALA A 59 -10.14 -32.73 36.73
N GLN A 60 -9.40 -32.13 37.69
CA GLN A 60 -8.57 -32.71 38.79
C GLN A 60 -7.18 -33.38 38.55
N TYR A 61 -6.33 -33.32 39.59
CA TYR A 61 -4.89 -33.69 39.58
C TYR A 61 -4.59 -35.05 40.27
N PRO A 62 -3.61 -35.85 39.80
CA PRO A 62 -3.32 -37.19 40.34
C PRO A 62 -2.01 -37.29 41.18
N TYR A 63 -1.97 -36.70 42.38
CA TYR A 63 -0.99 -37.03 43.42
C TYR A 63 -1.63 -36.90 44.82
N ASN A 64 -1.32 -37.84 45.73
CA ASN A 64 -1.82 -37.82 47.10
C ASN A 64 -0.73 -37.45 48.13
N SER A 65 -1.14 -37.21 49.37
CA SER A 65 -0.27 -36.78 50.49
C SER A 65 0.90 -37.71 50.82
N ASN A 66 0.92 -38.93 50.28
CA ASN A 66 1.92 -39.96 50.58
C ASN A 66 2.90 -40.16 49.40
N ASN A 67 2.87 -39.25 48.41
CA ASN A 67 3.89 -39.08 47.37
C ASN A 67 4.15 -40.31 46.47
N GLN A 68 3.10 -41.11 46.18
CA GLN A 68 3.14 -42.16 45.16
C GLN A 68 2.52 -41.69 43.84
N TYR A 69 3.18 -42.05 42.74
CA TYR A 69 2.77 -41.74 41.37
C TYR A 69 1.54 -42.54 40.93
N GLN A 70 0.51 -41.89 40.40
CA GLN A 70 -0.56 -42.55 39.65
C GLN A 70 -0.42 -42.25 38.15
N SER A 71 -0.65 -43.27 37.33
CA SER A 71 -0.31 -43.23 35.89
C SER A 71 -1.44 -42.68 35.03
N GLY A 72 -1.50 -41.36 34.86
CA GLY A 72 -2.30 -40.71 33.82
C GLY A 72 -2.28 -39.18 33.91
N GLY A 73 -2.31 -38.50 32.77
CA GLY A 73 -2.63 -37.06 32.66
C GLY A 73 -1.49 -36.07 32.91
N TYR A 74 -0.82 -35.65 31.84
CA TYR A 74 -0.44 -34.24 31.63
C TYR A 74 -1.27 -33.70 30.46
N PRO A 75 -1.53 -32.38 30.36
CA PRO A 75 -2.61 -31.87 29.52
C PRO A 75 -2.23 -31.80 28.03
N ASP A 76 -3.05 -32.42 27.19
CA ASP A 76 -3.08 -32.12 25.76
C ASP A 76 -3.85 -30.81 25.51
N VAL A 77 -3.29 -29.93 24.70
CA VAL A 77 -3.95 -28.71 24.20
C VAL A 77 -4.26 -28.90 22.73
N ALA A 78 -5.46 -29.43 22.45
CA ALA A 78 -5.95 -29.62 21.10
C ALA A 78 -6.65 -28.36 20.56
N TYR A 79 -6.50 -28.12 19.26
CA TYR A 79 -7.49 -27.41 18.45
C TYR A 79 -8.24 -28.46 17.63
N ALA A 80 -9.55 -28.30 17.49
CA ALA A 80 -10.46 -29.28 16.90
C ALA A 80 -10.14 -29.66 15.45
N ASP A 81 -10.46 -30.87 14.91
CA ASP A 81 -10.71 -32.23 15.46
C ASP A 81 -10.75 -33.24 14.25
N ASP A 82 -11.54 -34.35 14.23
CA ASP A 82 -12.67 -34.56 13.26
C ASP A 82 -13.33 -35.98 13.15
N ILE A 83 -14.46 -36.04 12.43
CA ILE A 83 -15.24 -37.22 12.02
C ILE A 83 -15.38 -37.37 10.49
N THR A 84 -15.21 -38.60 9.97
CA THR A 84 -16.06 -39.28 8.93
C THR A 84 -15.30 -40.49 8.35
N GLY A 85 -15.82 -41.72 8.29
CA GLY A 85 -17.08 -42.28 8.80
C GLY A 85 -17.18 -43.77 8.41
N MET A 86 -18.41 -44.28 8.35
CA MET A 86 -18.87 -45.61 7.86
C MET A 86 -18.81 -46.83 8.79
N ASP A 87 -20.05 -47.31 9.06
CA ASP A 87 -20.55 -48.68 8.95
C ASP A 87 -19.95 -49.83 9.79
N THR A 88 -20.73 -50.28 10.76
CA THR A 88 -21.43 -51.59 10.67
C THR A 88 -22.58 -51.61 11.71
N VAL A 89 -23.84 -51.69 11.25
CA VAL A 89 -24.69 -52.90 11.16
C VAL A 89 -25.39 -53.28 12.48
N ASN A 90 -26.73 -53.40 12.40
CA ASN A 90 -27.66 -54.03 13.37
C ASN A 90 -27.83 -53.33 14.76
N GLU A 91 -28.96 -53.44 15.49
CA GLU A 91 -30.28 -54.05 15.20
C GLU A 91 -31.38 -53.52 16.15
N PHE A 92 -32.64 -53.90 15.87
CA PHE A 92 -33.79 -54.06 16.78
C PHE A 92 -34.02 -53.10 17.99
N ASP A 93 -35.06 -52.26 17.84
CA ASP A 93 -36.39 -52.44 18.50
C ASP A 93 -36.71 -51.88 19.93
N ASN A 94 -38.00 -51.58 20.08
CA ASN A 94 -38.86 -51.51 21.28
C ASN A 94 -38.52 -50.66 22.54
N GLY A 95 -39.35 -49.63 22.76
CA GLY A 95 -39.96 -49.27 24.06
C GLY A 95 -39.14 -48.43 25.06
N THR A 96 -39.70 -47.95 26.19
CA THR A 96 -41.12 -47.78 26.61
C THR A 96 -41.19 -46.94 27.91
N ASP A 97 -42.27 -46.17 28.09
CA ASP A 97 -42.93 -45.82 29.37
C ASP A 97 -42.28 -44.99 30.51
N ASN A 98 -43.13 -44.13 31.10
CA ASN A 98 -43.20 -43.65 32.50
C ASN A 98 -42.06 -42.81 33.12
N GLY A 99 -42.32 -41.87 34.05
CA GLY A 99 -43.61 -41.32 34.50
C GLY A 99 -43.60 -40.73 35.94
N PHE A 100 -44.68 -39.99 36.28
CA PHE A 100 -45.18 -39.61 37.62
C PHE A 100 -44.39 -38.68 38.59
N ASN A 101 -45.15 -37.71 39.13
CA ASN A 101 -45.11 -37.16 40.50
C ASN A 101 -43.84 -36.36 40.95
N ASN A 102 -43.89 -35.53 42.01
CA ASN A 102 -44.97 -35.25 42.98
C ASN A 102 -44.96 -33.76 43.45
N SER A 103 -46.05 -33.31 44.09
CA SER A 103 -46.05 -32.11 44.96
C SER A 103 -45.89 -32.51 46.44
N VAL A 104 -45.93 -31.52 47.37
CA VAL A 104 -46.47 -31.52 48.77
C VAL A 104 -45.54 -30.78 49.80
N ASP A 105 -46.13 -29.79 50.49
CA ASP A 105 -45.82 -29.22 51.84
C ASP A 105 -44.46 -28.54 52.16
N GLU A 106 -44.33 -27.57 53.10
CA GLU A 106 -45.30 -26.82 53.95
C GLU A 106 -44.70 -25.52 54.58
N ASN A 107 -45.56 -24.57 55.03
CA ASN A 107 -45.42 -23.63 56.19
C ASN A 107 -44.21 -22.64 56.31
N LEU A 108 -44.25 -21.43 56.92
CA LEU A 108 -45.21 -20.63 57.73
C LEU A 108 -45.26 -19.14 57.22
N ASN A 109 -46.36 -18.35 57.24
CA ASN A 109 -47.16 -17.76 58.35
C ASN A 109 -46.41 -16.59 59.10
N ARG A 110 -46.86 -15.31 59.20
CA ARG A 110 -48.07 -14.79 59.91
C ARG A 110 -48.39 -13.26 59.74
N TYR A 111 -49.68 -12.89 59.88
CA TYR A 111 -50.30 -11.69 60.53
C TYR A 111 -50.28 -10.24 59.94
N SER A 112 -51.28 -9.95 59.09
CA SER A 112 -52.42 -8.97 59.15
C SER A 112 -52.56 -7.81 60.21
N ARG A 113 -53.38 -6.79 59.82
CA ARG A 113 -54.11 -5.70 60.57
C ARG A 113 -53.32 -4.41 60.93
N ASP A 114 -53.89 -3.18 60.97
CA ASP A 114 -55.24 -2.63 60.63
C ASP A 114 -55.22 -1.07 60.57
N ILE A 115 -56.10 -0.43 59.76
CA ILE A 115 -56.88 0.84 60.02
C ILE A 115 -56.05 2.16 60.22
N THR A 116 -56.43 3.43 59.91
CA THR A 116 -57.68 4.24 59.71
C THR A 116 -57.38 5.37 58.66
N SER A 117 -58.23 5.66 57.66
CA SER A 117 -59.29 6.72 57.57
C SER A 117 -58.86 8.18 57.26
N ASP A 118 -59.51 8.76 56.25
CA ASP A 118 -59.91 10.18 56.09
C ASP A 118 -58.79 11.28 56.07
N GLU A 119 -59.03 12.50 55.58
CA GLU A 119 -60.30 13.22 55.30
C GLU A 119 -60.22 14.09 54.03
N SER A 120 -61.39 14.50 53.51
CA SER A 120 -61.53 15.39 52.34
C SER A 120 -61.65 16.87 52.71
N ILE A 121 -61.24 17.79 51.83
CA ILE A 121 -61.72 19.18 51.56
C ILE A 121 -60.65 19.82 50.63
N ASN A 122 -60.87 20.34 49.42
CA ASN A 122 -61.95 21.10 48.77
C ASN A 122 -61.81 22.64 48.89
N GLU A 123 -62.31 23.34 47.86
CA GLU A 123 -62.55 24.79 47.73
C GLU A 123 -61.41 25.77 47.34
N ASN A 124 -61.65 26.37 46.17
CA ASN A 124 -61.34 27.71 45.66
C ASN A 124 -61.06 28.85 46.67
N GLY A 125 -60.22 29.81 46.25
CA GLY A 125 -60.20 31.18 46.78
C GLY A 125 -58.82 31.86 46.63
N THR A 126 -58.46 32.52 45.53
CA THR A 126 -58.81 33.90 45.10
C THR A 126 -58.41 35.04 46.07
N GLY A 127 -57.52 35.92 45.58
CA GLY A 127 -57.19 37.22 46.19
C GLY A 127 -56.05 37.21 47.22
N ASN A 128 -55.33 38.31 47.45
CA ASN A 128 -55.34 39.61 46.76
C ASN A 128 -53.98 40.33 46.99
N ASN A 129 -53.38 40.99 45.99
CA ASN A 129 -53.45 42.46 45.74
C ASN A 129 -52.77 43.28 46.87
N LEU A 130 -51.83 44.23 46.68
CA LEU A 130 -51.58 45.22 45.61
C LEU A 130 -50.06 45.25 45.25
N ILE A 131 -49.40 46.20 44.53
CA ILE A 131 -49.66 47.50 43.86
C ILE A 131 -48.49 47.67 42.84
N SER A 132 -48.49 48.41 41.71
CA SER A 132 -49.45 49.05 40.80
C SER A 132 -48.70 49.49 39.51
N SER A 133 -49.37 50.21 38.59
CA SER A 133 -48.82 51.22 37.63
C SER A 133 -47.68 50.81 36.65
N GLU A 134 -47.89 50.72 35.33
CA GLU A 134 -48.15 51.81 34.34
C GLU A 134 -46.85 52.55 33.90
N ASP A 135 -46.59 52.84 32.61
CA ASP A 135 -47.29 52.47 31.36
C ASP A 135 -46.44 52.68 30.08
N VAL A 136 -46.92 52.21 28.91
CA VAL A 136 -46.74 52.76 27.51
C VAL A 136 -45.30 52.99 26.95
N SER A 137 -44.92 52.65 25.70
CA SER A 137 -45.43 51.82 24.57
C SER A 137 -44.32 51.72 23.47
N GLY A 138 -44.33 50.85 22.44
CA GLY A 138 -45.18 49.71 22.07
C GLY A 138 -45.12 49.38 20.54
N LYS A 139 -45.69 48.22 20.13
CA LYS A 139 -46.17 47.85 18.75
C LYS A 139 -45.10 47.60 17.64
N ASP A 140 -45.32 46.88 16.52
CA ASP A 140 -46.29 45.85 16.00
C ASP A 140 -45.66 45.31 14.65
N ASN A 141 -45.96 44.17 13.99
CA ASN A 141 -46.45 42.82 14.35
C ASN A 141 -46.36 41.81 13.15
N ILE A 142 -46.11 40.53 13.43
CA ILE A 142 -46.63 39.27 12.79
C ILE A 142 -46.35 38.94 11.28
N ASN A 143 -45.73 37.77 11.03
CA ASN A 143 -45.99 36.69 10.02
C ASN A 143 -44.67 35.91 9.74
N GLU A 144 -44.51 34.58 9.63
CA GLU A 144 -45.31 33.38 9.27
C GLU A 144 -44.99 32.81 7.84
N PHE A 145 -45.06 31.47 7.68
CA PHE A 145 -44.97 30.63 6.47
C PHE A 145 -43.60 30.30 5.76
N GLN A 146 -43.18 29.03 5.99
CA GLN A 146 -42.86 27.97 5.01
C GLN A 146 -41.61 27.92 4.08
N ASN A 147 -41.06 26.69 4.03
CA ASN A 147 -40.59 25.91 2.86
C ASN A 147 -39.20 26.12 2.19
N ASN A 148 -38.37 25.07 2.38
CA ASN A 148 -37.75 24.22 1.34
C ASN A 148 -36.76 24.77 0.29
N ALA A 149 -35.56 24.16 0.35
CA ALA A 149 -34.93 23.37 -0.72
C ALA A 149 -34.22 24.07 -1.93
N SER A 150 -32.89 23.96 -1.88
CA SER A 150 -32.08 23.18 -2.85
C SER A 150 -31.67 23.74 -4.22
N ILE A 151 -30.40 23.45 -4.56
CA ILE A 151 -29.75 23.39 -5.89
C ILE A 151 -29.52 24.74 -6.62
N MET A 152 -28.25 25.14 -6.78
CA MET A 152 -27.59 25.27 -8.11
C MET A 152 -26.13 25.75 -8.00
N GLU A 153 -25.21 24.94 -8.53
CA GLU A 153 -24.06 25.41 -9.32
C GLU A 153 -24.44 25.29 -10.81
N PRO A 154 -23.62 25.77 -11.77
CA PRO A 154 -22.94 27.08 -11.83
C PRO A 154 -23.22 27.78 -13.18
N LEU A 155 -22.87 29.08 -13.32
CA LEU A 155 -22.90 29.74 -14.64
C LEU A 155 -21.73 30.72 -14.85
N ASN A 156 -21.18 30.73 -16.07
CA ASN A 156 -20.03 31.53 -16.47
C ASN A 156 -20.42 32.79 -17.25
N GLY A 157 -19.79 33.91 -16.89
CA GLY A 157 -19.44 35.00 -17.81
C GLY A 157 -20.50 36.04 -18.18
N PHE A 158 -20.11 37.31 -18.17
CA PHE A 158 -20.12 38.24 -19.31
C PHE A 158 -19.62 39.64 -18.86
N GLY A 159 -19.22 40.49 -19.82
CA GLY A 159 -18.95 41.93 -19.59
C GLY A 159 -17.49 42.37 -19.72
N ARG A 160 -17.23 43.32 -20.63
CA ARG A 160 -15.90 43.92 -20.88
C ARG A 160 -16.08 45.37 -21.36
N LEU A 161 -15.41 46.34 -20.72
CA LEU A 161 -15.29 47.77 -21.12
C LEU A 161 -16.60 48.62 -21.05
N PRO A 162 -16.55 49.97 -21.12
CA PRO A 162 -15.59 50.91 -20.50
C PRO A 162 -16.23 52.22 -19.92
N ASP A 163 -15.40 53.10 -19.34
CA ASP A 163 -15.22 54.54 -19.67
C ASP A 163 -15.13 55.54 -18.46
N ARG A 164 -14.20 56.54 -18.57
CA ARG A 164 -14.02 57.80 -17.75
C ARG A 164 -13.60 57.64 -16.25
N THR A 165 -12.89 58.55 -15.54
CA THR A 165 -12.06 59.79 -15.72
C THR A 165 -11.46 60.17 -14.32
N ASN A 166 -10.44 61.00 -14.06
CA ASN A 166 -9.41 61.75 -14.82
C ASN A 166 -8.24 62.20 -13.89
N GLY A 167 -7.06 62.52 -14.45
CA GLY A 167 -6.00 63.38 -13.85
C GLY A 167 -5.06 62.75 -12.79
N SER A 168 -3.83 63.26 -12.57
CA SER A 168 -3.07 64.33 -13.26
C SER A 168 -1.57 64.36 -12.88
N ASP A 169 -0.69 64.74 -13.84
CA ASP A 169 0.65 65.39 -13.67
C ASP A 169 1.84 64.62 -13.01
N LEU A 170 3.13 64.84 -13.34
CA LEU A 170 3.81 65.75 -14.30
C LEU A 170 5.26 65.29 -14.66
N SER A 171 5.74 65.52 -15.91
CA SER A 171 7.15 65.72 -16.41
C SER A 171 8.30 64.73 -16.08
N ASP A 172 9.30 64.38 -16.92
CA ASP A 172 9.64 64.53 -18.38
C ASP A 172 10.83 63.55 -18.69
N GLY A 173 11.54 63.45 -19.82
CA GLY A 173 11.56 64.17 -21.12
C GLY A 173 12.80 63.83 -21.99
N SER A 174 12.78 64.22 -23.29
CA SER A 174 13.88 64.17 -24.31
C SER A 174 14.37 62.76 -24.81
N THR A 175 14.69 62.50 -26.10
CA THR A 175 14.52 63.25 -27.39
C THR A 175 14.65 62.34 -28.64
N ASN A 176 13.80 62.56 -29.68
CA ASN A 176 14.03 62.42 -31.14
C ASN A 176 14.40 61.06 -31.81
N SER A 177 14.06 60.76 -33.10
CA SER A 177 13.33 61.50 -34.17
C SER A 177 12.92 60.57 -35.37
N SER A 178 11.91 61.00 -36.18
CA SER A 178 11.64 60.69 -37.63
C SER A 178 11.21 59.26 -38.04
N ARG A 179 10.39 58.94 -39.07
CA ARG A 179 9.58 59.54 -40.21
C ARG A 179 8.67 58.36 -40.78
N GLN A 180 7.75 58.30 -41.77
CA GLN A 180 6.91 59.03 -42.78
C GLN A 180 5.98 57.92 -43.46
N ASP A 181 5.03 58.02 -44.42
CA ASP A 181 4.10 58.97 -45.11
C ASP A 181 3.17 58.15 -46.09
N VAL A 182 2.08 58.56 -46.77
CA VAL A 182 1.01 59.61 -46.67
C VAL A 182 -0.14 59.33 -47.70
N SER A 183 -1.43 59.50 -47.30
CA SER A 183 -2.66 59.78 -48.13
C SER A 183 -3.35 58.74 -49.07
N GLY A 184 -4.66 58.96 -49.34
CA GLY A 184 -5.38 58.61 -50.60
C GLY A 184 -6.64 57.71 -50.50
N ILE A 185 -7.59 57.71 -51.47
CA ILE A 185 -8.71 58.66 -51.72
C ILE A 185 -9.71 58.07 -52.80
N ASN A 186 -11.04 58.22 -52.61
CA ASN A 186 -12.18 58.11 -53.59
C ASN A 186 -12.57 56.79 -54.35
N GLY A 187 -13.89 56.67 -54.65
CA GLY A 187 -14.55 55.72 -55.61
C GLY A 187 -15.75 54.95 -54.97
N VAL A 188 -17.05 55.15 -55.27
CA VAL A 188 -17.84 55.01 -56.54
C VAL A 188 -17.98 53.51 -56.94
N ASP A 189 -19.16 52.89 -57.15
CA ASP A 189 -20.42 53.34 -57.81
C ASP A 189 -21.74 52.65 -57.28
N SER A 190 -22.83 52.82 -58.05
CA SER A 190 -24.26 52.44 -57.99
C SER A 190 -24.63 50.93 -58.14
N ASN A 191 -25.89 50.46 -58.27
CA ASN A 191 -27.23 50.69 -57.63
C ASN A 191 -28.33 49.89 -58.43
N LEU A 192 -29.45 49.46 -57.81
CA LEU A 192 -30.64 48.75 -58.42
C LEU A 192 -30.43 47.35 -59.11
N ASN A 193 -31.45 46.58 -59.56
CA ASN A 193 -32.76 46.14 -58.98
C ASN A 193 -33.54 45.17 -59.94
N THR A 194 -34.29 44.16 -59.43
CA THR A 194 -35.44 43.43 -60.10
C THR A 194 -35.18 42.68 -61.45
N THR A 195 -36.04 41.84 -62.09
CA THR A 195 -37.47 41.38 -61.94
C THR A 195 -37.76 40.06 -62.72
N GLU A 196 -38.74 39.25 -62.26
CA GLU A 196 -39.77 38.46 -63.02
C GLU A 196 -39.41 37.55 -64.26
N ASN A 197 -40.37 37.29 -65.17
CA ASN A 197 -40.61 36.03 -65.95
C ASN A 197 -41.44 36.36 -67.25
N PRO A 198 -42.26 35.53 -67.99
CA PRO A 198 -42.55 34.06 -68.00
C PRO A 198 -42.73 33.38 -69.41
N ASN A 199 -43.26 32.12 -69.43
CA ASN A 199 -44.08 31.42 -70.47
C ASN A 199 -43.41 30.75 -71.71
N ILE A 200 -43.44 29.39 -71.83
CA ILE A 200 -44.44 28.47 -72.51
C ILE A 200 -44.19 28.32 -74.04
N SER A 201 -44.25 27.17 -74.73
CA SER A 201 -44.80 25.78 -74.54
C SER A 201 -43.75 24.72 -75.06
N ASN A 202 -43.95 23.48 -75.58
CA ASN A 202 -45.03 22.52 -75.99
C ASN A 202 -44.34 21.12 -76.27
N ASN A 203 -44.90 19.93 -76.54
CA ASN A 203 -46.24 19.27 -76.49
C ASN A 203 -46.07 17.70 -76.57
N SER A 204 -47.18 16.92 -76.53
CA SER A 204 -47.37 15.45 -76.77
C SER A 204 -46.71 14.48 -75.78
N ASP A 205 -47.41 13.62 -75.01
CA ASP A 205 -48.40 12.52 -75.27
C ASP A 205 -47.75 11.16 -75.62
N THR A 206 -48.13 10.00 -75.06
CA THR A 206 -49.13 9.62 -74.00
C THR A 206 -48.40 8.88 -72.84
N THR A 207 -48.90 8.06 -71.88
CA THR A 207 -50.17 7.47 -71.36
C THR A 207 -49.81 6.79 -69.99
N LYS A 208 -50.68 6.20 -69.14
CA LYS A 208 -52.00 6.50 -68.52
C LYS A 208 -52.38 5.28 -67.63
N ASN A 209 -53.27 5.44 -66.64
CA ASN A 209 -53.92 4.44 -65.78
C ASN A 209 -53.07 3.89 -64.60
N ASP A 210 -53.65 3.31 -63.53
CA ASP A 210 -54.80 3.62 -62.64
C ASP A 210 -55.04 2.41 -61.69
N MET A 211 -55.76 2.63 -60.58
CA MET A 211 -56.22 1.65 -59.54
C MET A 211 -55.13 1.13 -58.55
N ASP A 212 -55.30 0.99 -57.22
CA ASP A 212 -56.38 1.13 -56.20
C ASP A 212 -56.69 -0.20 -55.42
N VAL A 213 -57.21 -0.07 -54.19
CA VAL A 213 -57.92 -1.05 -53.33
C VAL A 213 -57.12 -1.99 -52.35
N ASN A 214 -57.50 -1.88 -51.05
CA ASN A 214 -57.40 -2.83 -49.90
C ASN A 214 -56.03 -3.07 -49.19
N ASN A 215 -55.90 -2.93 -47.84
CA ASN A 215 -56.58 -3.54 -46.65
C ASN A 215 -56.06 -4.94 -46.30
N ASN A 216 -55.85 -5.37 -45.04
CA ASN A 216 -55.99 -4.80 -43.65
C ASN A 216 -54.97 -5.60 -42.76
N THR A 217 -54.51 -5.28 -41.53
CA THR A 217 -55.05 -4.67 -40.30
C THR A 217 -53.94 -3.89 -39.55
N GLN A 218 -54.18 -2.79 -38.84
CA GLN A 218 -54.61 -2.73 -37.42
C GLN A 218 -53.83 -3.66 -36.45
N ASN A 219 -53.36 -3.25 -35.27
CA ASN A 219 -53.58 -2.01 -34.50
C ASN A 219 -52.27 -1.49 -33.85
N GLY A 220 -52.28 -0.24 -33.37
CA GLY A 220 -51.28 0.28 -32.44
C GLY A 220 -51.93 0.79 -31.15
N MET A 221 -51.31 0.53 -30.00
CA MET A 221 -51.49 1.32 -28.77
C MET A 221 -50.33 1.08 -27.78
N THR A 222 -49.74 2.17 -27.31
CA THR A 222 -48.91 2.30 -26.09
C THR A 222 -49.83 2.25 -24.83
N PRO A 223 -49.34 2.11 -23.57
CA PRO A 223 -47.97 2.45 -23.12
C PRO A 223 -47.30 1.56 -22.02
N ASN A 224 -45.98 1.73 -21.92
CA ASN A 224 -45.15 1.91 -20.71
C ASN A 224 -45.72 1.53 -19.32
N THR A 225 -45.05 0.64 -18.57
CA THR A 225 -44.34 1.02 -17.30
C THR A 225 -43.48 -0.10 -16.68
N ASN A 226 -42.33 0.31 -16.16
CA ASN A 226 -41.52 -0.19 -15.03
C ASN A 226 -41.82 -1.57 -14.41
N MET A 227 -40.75 -2.35 -14.18
CA MET A 227 -40.30 -2.63 -12.80
C MET A 227 -38.80 -2.98 -12.74
N SER A 228 -38.24 -2.92 -11.53
CA SER A 228 -36.86 -3.23 -11.19
C SER A 228 -36.80 -4.45 -10.28
N SER A 229 -35.88 -5.38 -10.52
CA SER A 229 -35.18 -6.12 -9.47
C SER A 229 -34.04 -6.98 -10.04
N ASP A 230 -33.11 -7.27 -9.14
CA ASP A 230 -31.94 -8.15 -9.24
C ASP A 230 -32.18 -9.53 -9.84
N ILE A 231 -31.08 -10.22 -10.21
CA ILE A 231 -30.86 -11.62 -9.82
C ILE A 231 -29.37 -11.99 -9.90
N ASN A 232 -28.93 -12.84 -8.97
CA ASN A 232 -27.56 -13.38 -8.91
C ASN A 232 -27.33 -14.42 -10.01
N GLY A 233 -26.07 -14.63 -10.41
CA GLY A 233 -25.73 -15.58 -11.46
C GLY A 233 -25.97 -17.06 -11.06
N GLN A 234 -26.32 -17.88 -12.05
CA GLN A 234 -26.11 -19.33 -12.01
C GLN A 234 -25.54 -19.81 -13.35
N VAL A 235 -24.54 -20.68 -13.27
CA VAL A 235 -24.05 -21.45 -14.43
C VAL A 235 -25.01 -22.62 -14.63
N MET A 236 -25.51 -22.79 -15.85
CA MET A 236 -26.12 -24.06 -16.26
C MET A 236 -25.72 -24.38 -17.70
N ASP A 237 -25.25 -25.60 -17.91
CA ASP A 237 -24.73 -26.10 -19.19
C ASP A 237 -25.82 -26.88 -19.92
N THR A 238 -26.13 -26.53 -21.18
CA THR A 238 -26.89 -27.39 -22.11
C THR A 238 -26.85 -26.84 -23.54
N PRO A 239 -26.49 -27.65 -24.57
CA PRO A 239 -26.47 -27.20 -25.95
C PRO A 239 -27.86 -27.24 -26.60
N GLN A 240 -28.50 -26.07 -26.76
CA GLN A 240 -29.69 -25.92 -27.62
C GLN A 240 -29.26 -25.72 -29.08
N THR A 241 -29.51 -26.74 -29.92
CA THR A 241 -29.30 -26.65 -31.38
C THR A 241 -30.42 -25.85 -32.05
N ILE A 242 -30.05 -24.74 -32.72
CA ILE A 242 -30.93 -24.03 -33.66
C ILE A 242 -30.26 -24.04 -35.03
N GLN A 243 -30.94 -24.58 -36.06
CA GLN A 243 -30.40 -24.64 -37.42
C GLN A 243 -30.73 -23.38 -38.23
N GLU A 244 -29.67 -22.75 -38.73
CA GLU A 244 -29.52 -22.13 -40.05
C GLU A 244 -30.65 -21.23 -40.60
N GLY A 245 -30.42 -19.91 -40.50
CA GLY A 245 -30.64 -19.01 -41.64
C GLY A 245 -29.27 -18.63 -42.23
N ARG A 246 -28.90 -19.14 -43.42
CA ARG A 246 -27.62 -18.80 -44.06
C ARG A 246 -27.71 -17.53 -44.88
N ASN A 247 -26.75 -16.62 -44.68
CA ASN A 247 -26.12 -15.68 -45.62
C ASN A 247 -25.38 -14.59 -44.81
N THR A 248 -24.05 -14.43 -44.86
CA THR A 248 -22.97 -15.26 -45.41
C THR A 248 -22.31 -16.08 -44.29
N GLN A 249 -21.57 -17.13 -44.67
CA GLN A 249 -20.79 -17.97 -43.75
C GLN A 249 -19.31 -17.72 -43.99
N SER A 250 -18.68 -16.91 -43.13
CA SER A 250 -17.24 -16.62 -43.20
C SER A 250 -16.43 -17.91 -43.07
N THR A 251 -15.47 -18.10 -43.97
CA THR A 251 -14.64 -19.31 -43.97
C THR A 251 -13.57 -19.22 -42.88
N VAL A 252 -13.47 -20.22 -42.02
CA VAL A 252 -12.42 -20.30 -41.00
C VAL A 252 -11.08 -20.55 -41.71
N ALA A 253 -10.19 -19.55 -41.69
CA ALA A 253 -8.84 -19.64 -42.28
C ALA A 253 -7.84 -20.34 -41.35
N GLY A 254 -8.16 -20.50 -40.07
CA GLY A 254 -7.20 -20.95 -39.08
C GLY A 254 -7.61 -20.66 -37.65
N ASN A 255 -6.73 -21.03 -36.72
CA ASN A 255 -6.93 -20.82 -35.30
C ASN A 255 -5.76 -20.03 -34.69
N ILE A 256 -6.10 -19.09 -33.81
CA ILE A 256 -5.16 -18.38 -32.93
C ILE A 256 -4.87 -19.28 -31.73
N VAL A 257 -3.61 -19.54 -31.44
CA VAL A 257 -3.16 -20.20 -30.21
C VAL A 257 -2.49 -19.14 -29.33
N PRO A 258 -3.18 -18.61 -28.30
CA PRO A 258 -2.61 -17.63 -27.38
C PRO A 258 -1.33 -18.15 -26.72
N VAL A 259 -0.30 -17.30 -26.61
CA VAL A 259 0.93 -17.62 -25.87
C VAL A 259 1.02 -16.77 -24.61
N ARG A 260 0.94 -15.45 -24.74
CA ARG A 260 0.92 -14.50 -23.61
C ARG A 260 0.49 -13.09 -24.05
N SER A 261 0.24 -12.22 -23.09
CA SER A 261 0.20 -10.78 -23.28
C SER A 261 1.25 -10.10 -22.38
N ILE A 262 1.75 -8.94 -22.81
CA ILE A 262 2.73 -8.12 -22.08
C ILE A 262 2.32 -6.66 -22.22
N GLY A 263 2.17 -5.95 -21.11
CA GLY A 263 1.96 -4.50 -21.16
C GLY A 263 3.23 -3.72 -21.48
N GLY A 264 3.08 -2.65 -22.24
CA GLY A 264 4.12 -1.68 -22.59
C GLY A 264 3.61 -0.24 -22.45
N VAL A 265 4.44 0.73 -22.83
CA VAL A 265 4.11 2.16 -22.84
C VAL A 265 4.76 2.82 -24.04
N GLU A 266 4.04 3.71 -24.73
CA GLU A 266 4.51 4.34 -25.97
C GLU A 266 4.20 5.85 -26.01
N LEU A 267 5.11 6.62 -26.62
CA LEU A 267 5.02 8.08 -26.69
C LEU A 267 4.35 8.52 -28.00
N THR A 268 3.07 8.86 -27.92
CA THR A 268 2.17 9.16 -29.05
C THR A 268 1.84 10.66 -29.14
N GLY A 269 1.31 11.11 -30.28
CA GLY A 269 1.10 12.53 -30.60
C GLY A 269 2.25 13.22 -31.36
N ALA A 270 2.07 14.51 -31.64
CA ALA A 270 2.95 15.33 -32.47
C ALA A 270 4.32 15.62 -31.83
N GLN A 271 5.31 15.99 -32.65
CA GLN A 271 6.67 16.31 -32.19
C GLN A 271 6.64 17.58 -31.31
N GLY A 272 7.01 17.42 -30.04
CA GLY A 272 6.94 18.47 -29.00
C GLY A 272 5.73 18.32 -28.05
N SER A 273 4.68 17.61 -28.45
CA SER A 273 3.44 17.40 -27.67
C SER A 273 3.18 15.91 -27.41
N LYS A 274 4.23 15.10 -27.31
CA LYS A 274 4.07 13.67 -27.07
C LYS A 274 3.61 13.40 -25.64
N LYS A 275 2.63 12.50 -25.49
CA LYS A 275 2.16 11.96 -24.21
C LYS A 275 2.41 10.44 -24.15
N PRO A 276 2.55 9.84 -22.96
CA PRO A 276 2.55 8.39 -22.82
C PRO A 276 1.12 7.84 -22.92
N GLN A 277 0.95 6.70 -23.59
CA GLN A 277 -0.20 5.82 -23.43
C GLN A 277 0.28 4.40 -23.13
N GLY A 278 -0.53 3.63 -22.41
CA GLY A 278 -0.34 2.20 -22.24
C GLY A 278 -0.49 1.47 -23.57
N THR A 279 0.13 0.31 -23.68
CA THR A 279 -0.04 -0.61 -24.82
C THR A 279 -0.09 -2.05 -24.31
N ILE A 280 -0.74 -2.94 -25.05
CA ILE A 280 -0.72 -4.38 -24.76
C ILE A 280 -0.16 -5.09 -26.00
N ARG A 281 0.91 -5.86 -25.83
CA ARG A 281 1.49 -6.73 -26.87
C ARG A 281 0.96 -8.14 -26.65
N PHE A 282 0.25 -8.69 -27.63
CA PHE A 282 -0.35 -10.02 -27.60
C PHE A 282 0.45 -10.96 -28.50
N SER A 283 1.07 -11.97 -27.88
CA SER A 283 1.85 -13.01 -28.53
C SER A 283 0.99 -14.25 -28.74
N PHE A 284 0.95 -14.76 -29.97
CA PHE A 284 0.18 -15.95 -30.34
C PHE A 284 0.82 -16.70 -31.50
N LYS A 285 0.46 -17.97 -31.67
CA LYS A 285 0.79 -18.75 -32.86
C LYS A 285 -0.43 -18.84 -33.78
N LEU A 286 -0.18 -19.09 -35.07
CA LEU A 286 -1.22 -19.34 -36.06
C LEU A 286 -1.14 -20.77 -36.58
N THR A 287 -2.29 -21.36 -36.88
CA THR A 287 -2.41 -22.65 -37.59
C THR A 287 -3.47 -22.56 -38.68
N GLY A 288 -3.42 -23.46 -39.68
CA GLY A 288 -4.36 -23.47 -40.81
C GLY A 288 -3.93 -22.66 -42.03
N ASP A 289 -4.85 -22.51 -42.99
CA ASP A 289 -4.65 -21.92 -44.33
C ASP A 289 -4.27 -20.42 -44.32
N VAL A 290 -4.43 -19.72 -43.19
CA VAL A 290 -3.88 -18.38 -43.00
C VAL A 290 -2.36 -18.35 -43.22
N LEU A 291 -1.64 -19.45 -42.97
CA LEU A 291 -0.20 -19.56 -43.18
C LEU A 291 0.20 -19.71 -44.66
N SER A 292 -0.66 -20.30 -45.49
CA SER A 292 -0.45 -20.44 -46.94
C SER A 292 -1.00 -19.25 -47.74
N THR A 293 -1.71 -18.33 -47.08
CA THR A 293 -2.25 -17.11 -47.70
C THR A 293 -1.13 -16.23 -48.25
N GLN A 294 -1.32 -15.77 -49.49
CA GLN A 294 -0.39 -14.89 -50.20
C GLN A 294 -0.61 -13.43 -49.80
N VAL A 295 0.49 -12.74 -49.51
CA VAL A 295 0.52 -11.31 -49.15
C VAL A 295 1.56 -10.55 -49.98
N THR A 296 1.39 -9.24 -50.07
CA THR A 296 2.03 -8.34 -51.03
C THR A 296 3.08 -7.49 -50.34
N ASN A 297 4.34 -7.94 -50.36
CA ASN A 297 5.46 -7.14 -49.86
C ASN A 297 6.03 -6.26 -50.99
N GLY A 298 5.36 -5.14 -51.26
CA GLY A 298 5.73 -4.23 -52.35
C GLY A 298 5.41 -4.83 -53.71
N SER A 299 6.44 -5.17 -54.50
CA SER A 299 6.29 -5.78 -55.83
C SER A 299 6.28 -7.31 -55.83
N THR A 300 6.39 -7.95 -54.65
CA THR A 300 6.65 -9.39 -54.53
C THR A 300 5.59 -10.06 -53.67
N GLN A 301 5.01 -11.16 -54.15
CA GLN A 301 4.15 -12.03 -53.34
C GLN A 301 4.98 -13.02 -52.52
N SER A 302 4.53 -13.32 -51.31
CA SER A 302 5.09 -14.37 -50.44
C SER A 302 3.99 -14.91 -49.52
N THR A 303 4.11 -16.17 -49.09
CA THR A 303 3.19 -16.73 -48.10
C THR A 303 3.48 -16.20 -46.70
N LEU A 304 2.46 -16.10 -45.84
CA LEU A 304 2.67 -15.69 -44.46
C LEU A 304 3.70 -16.58 -43.73
N ALA A 305 3.68 -17.90 -43.96
CA ALA A 305 4.64 -18.84 -43.39
C ALA A 305 6.11 -18.48 -43.70
N ASP A 306 6.41 -18.09 -44.94
CA ASP A 306 7.75 -17.71 -45.39
C ASP A 306 8.21 -16.38 -44.76
N LEU A 307 7.30 -15.43 -44.58
CA LEU A 307 7.59 -14.17 -43.88
C LEU A 307 7.85 -14.38 -42.38
N ILE A 308 7.06 -15.25 -41.71
CA ILE A 308 7.28 -15.63 -40.31
C ILE A 308 8.66 -16.28 -40.13
N GLN A 309 9.01 -17.22 -41.01
CA GLN A 309 10.29 -17.93 -40.95
C GLN A 309 11.48 -16.95 -41.10
N LYS A 310 11.47 -16.10 -42.12
CA LYS A 310 12.54 -15.11 -42.37
C LYS A 310 12.65 -14.08 -41.24
N ALA A 311 11.53 -13.62 -40.69
CA ALA A 311 11.53 -12.72 -39.54
C ALA A 311 12.07 -13.39 -38.26
N TYR A 312 11.83 -14.69 -38.06
CA TYR A 312 12.41 -15.45 -36.95
C TYR A 312 13.93 -15.61 -37.09
N GLU A 313 14.43 -15.91 -38.28
CA GLU A 313 15.86 -16.01 -38.57
C GLU A 313 16.58 -14.67 -38.35
N GLU A 314 15.99 -13.55 -38.81
CA GLU A 314 16.47 -12.20 -38.54
C GLU A 314 16.46 -11.85 -37.02
N THR A 315 15.46 -12.35 -36.28
CA THR A 315 15.35 -12.18 -34.81
C THR A 315 16.37 -13.02 -34.04
N LEU A 316 16.67 -14.25 -34.50
CA LEU A 316 17.74 -15.09 -33.95
C LEU A 316 19.11 -14.44 -34.13
N GLN A 317 19.37 -13.84 -35.30
CA GLN A 317 20.62 -13.15 -35.59
C GLN A 317 20.85 -11.96 -34.65
N ASP A 318 19.86 -11.08 -34.48
CA ASP A 318 19.92 -9.97 -33.52
C ASP A 318 20.15 -10.49 -32.08
N ALA A 319 19.36 -11.48 -31.65
CA ALA A 319 19.43 -11.99 -30.28
C ALA A 319 20.79 -12.62 -29.92
N ASN A 320 21.52 -13.17 -30.90
CA ASN A 320 22.85 -13.73 -30.70
C ASN A 320 23.98 -12.69 -30.69
N THR A 321 23.69 -11.41 -30.96
CA THR A 321 24.68 -10.31 -30.99
C THR A 321 24.52 -9.31 -29.83
N ASN A 322 23.71 -9.65 -28.80
CA ASN A 322 23.39 -8.78 -27.66
C ASN A 322 22.84 -7.39 -28.04
N PHE A 323 22.37 -7.20 -29.28
CA PHE A 323 21.91 -5.92 -29.84
C PHE A 323 22.98 -4.80 -29.90
N GLU A 324 24.27 -5.10 -29.74
CA GLU A 324 25.35 -4.13 -29.90
C GLU A 324 25.77 -3.99 -31.37
N GLY A 325 25.37 -2.89 -32.01
CA GLY A 325 25.78 -2.57 -33.39
C GLY A 325 24.88 -1.55 -34.06
N ALA A 326 25.45 -0.69 -34.90
CA ALA A 326 24.68 0.30 -35.65
C ALA A 326 23.88 -0.36 -36.79
N ALA A 327 22.63 0.08 -36.96
CA ALA A 327 21.80 -0.23 -38.13
C ALA A 327 21.62 -1.72 -38.49
N GLN A 328 21.31 -2.58 -37.51
CA GLN A 328 20.79 -3.92 -37.79
C GLN A 328 19.52 -3.80 -38.66
N ASN A 329 19.58 -4.39 -39.86
CA ASN A 329 18.48 -4.32 -40.83
C ASN A 329 17.27 -5.11 -40.31
N THR A 330 16.09 -4.54 -40.51
CA THR A 330 14.81 -5.06 -40.00
C THR A 330 13.94 -5.56 -41.15
N THR A 331 14.55 -5.87 -42.29
CA THR A 331 13.92 -6.04 -43.61
C THR A 331 12.90 -7.19 -43.63
N ALA A 332 13.22 -8.33 -43.00
CA ALA A 332 12.31 -9.47 -42.92
C ALA A 332 11.17 -9.22 -41.91
N ARG A 333 11.45 -8.57 -40.78
CA ARG A 333 10.41 -8.16 -39.82
C ARG A 333 9.50 -7.06 -40.36
N GLU A 334 10.00 -6.14 -41.18
CA GLU A 334 9.22 -5.15 -41.93
C GLU A 334 8.36 -5.82 -43.02
N ALA A 335 8.88 -6.86 -43.69
CA ALA A 335 8.10 -7.64 -44.64
C ALA A 335 6.95 -8.38 -43.95
N LEU A 336 7.21 -9.03 -42.81
CA LEU A 336 6.17 -9.66 -41.98
C LEU A 336 5.15 -8.65 -41.46
N GLN A 337 5.58 -7.48 -40.99
CA GLN A 337 4.69 -6.40 -40.53
C GLN A 337 3.71 -5.99 -41.65
N LYS A 338 4.18 -5.82 -42.88
CA LYS A 338 3.31 -5.50 -44.03
C LYS A 338 2.34 -6.65 -44.35
N GLY A 339 2.81 -7.90 -44.32
CA GLY A 339 1.97 -9.07 -44.57
C GLY A 339 0.86 -9.24 -43.51
N LEU A 340 1.19 -9.06 -42.23
CA LEU A 340 0.21 -9.07 -41.14
C LEU A 340 -0.74 -7.87 -41.21
N ALA A 341 -0.25 -6.68 -41.59
CA ALA A 341 -1.09 -5.51 -41.82
C ALA A 341 -2.07 -5.69 -43.00
N GLU A 342 -1.70 -6.43 -44.05
CA GLU A 342 -2.60 -6.78 -45.16
C GLU A 342 -3.65 -7.82 -44.75
N ILE A 343 -3.29 -8.81 -43.93
CA ILE A 343 -4.22 -9.85 -43.43
C ILE A 343 -5.20 -9.26 -42.40
N PHE A 344 -4.73 -8.43 -41.48
CA PHE A 344 -5.53 -7.79 -40.44
C PHE A 344 -6.07 -6.41 -40.86
N ASN A 345 -6.46 -6.28 -42.13
CA ASN A 345 -7.17 -5.14 -42.69
C ASN A 345 -8.48 -5.65 -43.33
N PRO A 346 -9.57 -5.78 -42.55
CA PRO A 346 -10.84 -6.28 -43.05
C PRO A 346 -11.53 -5.30 -44.00
N THR A 347 -12.51 -5.82 -44.73
CA THR A 347 -13.48 -5.08 -45.55
C THR A 347 -14.39 -4.17 -44.69
N ASP A 348 -14.78 -4.61 -43.49
CA ASP A 348 -15.61 -3.84 -42.55
C ASP A 348 -14.77 -3.14 -41.46
N THR A 349 -14.80 -1.81 -41.44
CA THR A 349 -13.96 -0.97 -40.55
C THR A 349 -14.60 -0.59 -39.21
N GLY A 350 -15.69 -1.25 -38.80
CA GLY A 350 -16.50 -0.88 -37.62
C GLY A 350 -16.21 -1.65 -36.33
N ASN A 351 -15.26 -2.59 -36.34
CA ASN A 351 -15.02 -3.52 -35.23
C ASN A 351 -13.95 -3.00 -34.25
N ASN A 352 -13.99 -3.44 -32.99
CA ASN A 352 -13.09 -3.01 -31.91
C ASN A 352 -12.62 -4.19 -31.06
N PHE A 353 -11.35 -4.19 -30.64
CA PHE A 353 -10.92 -4.97 -29.48
C PHE A 353 -11.40 -4.25 -28.21
N THR A 354 -12.21 -4.93 -27.40
CA THR A 354 -12.86 -4.36 -26.22
C THR A 354 -12.13 -4.82 -24.96
N PHE A 355 -11.65 -3.86 -24.17
CA PHE A 355 -10.99 -4.10 -22.90
C PHE A 355 -11.78 -3.48 -21.75
N GLN A 356 -11.63 -4.04 -20.55
CA GLN A 356 -12.13 -3.47 -19.31
C GLN A 356 -10.95 -3.23 -18.36
N ASP A 357 -10.87 -2.03 -17.77
CA ASP A 357 -9.86 -1.69 -16.76
C ASP A 357 -10.24 -2.22 -15.36
N SER A 358 -9.34 -2.11 -14.38
CA SER A 358 -9.59 -2.53 -13.00
C SER A 358 -10.67 -1.74 -12.24
N LYS A 359 -11.23 -0.67 -12.83
CA LYS A 359 -12.35 0.13 -12.31
C LYS A 359 -13.66 -0.18 -13.04
N GLY A 360 -13.64 -1.09 -14.01
CA GLY A 360 -14.79 -1.46 -14.83
C GLY A 360 -14.99 -0.59 -16.08
N GLN A 361 -14.12 0.41 -16.34
CA GLN A 361 -14.22 1.26 -17.52
C GLN A 361 -13.92 0.45 -18.78
N ILE A 362 -14.81 0.52 -19.77
CA ILE A 362 -14.61 -0.08 -21.09
C ILE A 362 -13.76 0.85 -21.96
N ILE A 363 -12.72 0.29 -22.58
CA ILE A 363 -11.86 0.93 -23.58
C ILE A 363 -11.96 0.15 -24.89
N ASN A 364 -12.30 0.86 -25.97
CA ASN A 364 -12.45 0.28 -27.31
C ASN A 364 -11.25 0.66 -28.18
N ILE A 365 -10.50 -0.33 -28.66
CA ILE A 365 -9.37 -0.13 -29.58
C ILE A 365 -9.84 -0.51 -30.99
N PRO A 366 -10.02 0.45 -31.92
CA PRO A 366 -10.52 0.16 -33.27
C PRO A 366 -9.65 -0.86 -34.01
N TYR A 367 -10.29 -1.86 -34.61
CA TYR A 367 -9.66 -2.95 -35.31
C TYR A 367 -9.12 -2.48 -36.67
N THR A 368 -7.92 -1.90 -36.64
CA THR A 368 -7.23 -1.37 -37.83
C THR A 368 -5.75 -1.75 -37.79
N ALA A 369 -5.16 -2.03 -38.95
CA ALA A 369 -3.73 -2.35 -39.07
C ALA A 369 -2.82 -1.28 -38.45
N ALA A 370 -3.21 0.01 -38.49
CA ALA A 370 -2.47 1.10 -37.85
C ALA A 370 -2.40 0.95 -36.31
N ASN A 371 -3.50 0.57 -35.66
CA ASN A 371 -3.54 0.35 -34.21
C ASN A 371 -2.76 -0.90 -33.81
N ILE A 372 -2.79 -1.98 -34.62
CA ILE A 372 -2.38 -3.31 -34.15
C ILE A 372 -1.14 -3.92 -34.81
N CYS A 373 -0.76 -3.46 -35.99
CA CYS A 373 0.44 -3.88 -36.72
C CYS A 373 1.14 -2.67 -37.36
N PRO A 374 1.59 -1.66 -36.58
CA PRO A 374 2.13 -0.42 -37.09
C PRO A 374 3.46 -0.59 -37.84
N ASP A 375 3.69 0.29 -38.81
CA ASP A 375 4.96 0.36 -39.54
C ASP A 375 6.13 0.88 -38.68
N LYS A 376 7.35 0.60 -39.12
CA LYS A 376 8.61 0.95 -38.45
C LYS A 376 8.80 2.46 -38.19
N ASN A 377 8.22 3.34 -39.01
CA ASN A 377 8.31 4.79 -38.83
C ASN A 377 7.34 5.30 -37.76
N LYS A 378 6.23 4.57 -37.52
CA LYS A 378 5.36 4.79 -36.36
C LYS A 378 5.94 4.15 -35.10
N ASN A 379 6.43 2.91 -35.19
CA ASN A 379 6.95 2.15 -34.06
C ASN A 379 8.02 1.11 -34.46
N SER A 380 9.29 1.49 -34.37
CA SER A 380 10.42 0.60 -34.65
C SER A 380 10.66 -0.48 -33.59
N GLN A 381 10.18 -0.30 -32.35
CA GLN A 381 10.35 -1.28 -31.27
C GLN A 381 9.31 -2.40 -31.37
N TYR A 382 8.11 -2.11 -31.85
CA TYR A 382 7.13 -3.14 -32.25
C TYR A 382 7.72 -4.04 -33.35
N VAL A 383 8.20 -3.46 -34.45
CA VAL A 383 8.75 -4.24 -35.57
C VAL A 383 9.94 -5.11 -35.15
N ARG A 384 10.81 -4.63 -34.26
CA ARG A 384 11.90 -5.44 -33.67
C ARG A 384 11.41 -6.61 -32.81
N ARG A 385 10.23 -6.49 -32.18
CA ARG A 385 9.60 -7.46 -31.26
C ARG A 385 8.39 -8.17 -31.88
N ILE A 386 8.26 -8.14 -33.21
CA ILE A 386 7.13 -8.76 -33.93
C ILE A 386 7.16 -10.30 -33.88
N ILE A 387 8.33 -10.88 -33.60
CA ILE A 387 8.49 -12.28 -33.20
C ILE A 387 8.79 -12.34 -31.70
N ASP A 388 7.96 -13.05 -30.94
CA ASP A 388 8.17 -13.24 -29.50
C ASP A 388 9.00 -14.49 -29.20
N ILE A 389 10.31 -14.32 -29.40
CA ILE A 389 11.35 -15.35 -29.16
C ILE A 389 11.48 -15.78 -27.69
N ASP A 390 10.92 -15.03 -26.74
CA ASP A 390 10.87 -15.40 -25.32
C ASP A 390 9.54 -16.08 -24.92
N GLY A 391 8.55 -16.10 -25.81
CA GLY A 391 7.36 -16.96 -25.74
C GLY A 391 7.58 -18.37 -26.33
N MET A 392 8.80 -18.69 -26.76
CA MET A 392 9.15 -19.99 -27.34
C MET A 392 9.59 -21.01 -26.28
N TYR A 393 9.23 -22.28 -26.51
CA TYR A 393 9.66 -23.39 -25.65
C TYR A 393 11.20 -23.52 -25.65
N ARG A 394 11.79 -23.67 -24.46
CA ARG A 394 13.25 -23.75 -24.26
C ARG A 394 13.66 -25.18 -23.94
N ASP A 395 14.22 -25.88 -24.92
CA ASP A 395 14.89 -27.17 -24.68
C ASP A 395 16.39 -26.95 -24.39
N GLY A 396 16.95 -27.71 -23.43
CA GLY A 396 18.37 -27.68 -23.07
C GLY A 396 18.99 -26.29 -22.77
N GLY A 397 18.17 -25.28 -22.47
CA GLY A 397 18.62 -23.88 -22.30
C GLY A 397 19.06 -23.16 -23.58
N LYS A 398 18.86 -23.74 -24.77
CA LYS A 398 19.26 -23.14 -26.06
C LYS A 398 18.03 -22.83 -26.92
N ARG A 399 18.05 -21.69 -27.63
CA ARG A 399 17.00 -21.33 -28.60
C ARG A 399 17.12 -22.21 -29.84
N SER A 400 16.05 -22.92 -30.20
CA SER A 400 16.10 -23.94 -31.27
C SER A 400 16.03 -23.32 -32.66
N VAL A 401 17.01 -23.63 -33.51
CA VAL A 401 17.06 -23.21 -34.92
C VAL A 401 16.05 -23.98 -35.79
N ARG A 402 15.32 -24.96 -35.24
CA ARG A 402 14.38 -25.85 -35.97
C ARG A 402 12.91 -25.66 -35.58
N ALA A 403 12.48 -24.43 -35.30
CA ALA A 403 11.06 -24.11 -35.18
C ALA A 403 10.41 -24.00 -36.57
N THR A 404 9.15 -24.41 -36.72
CA THR A 404 8.35 -24.13 -37.93
C THR A 404 7.55 -22.83 -37.78
N SER A 405 6.97 -22.32 -38.87
CA SER A 405 6.08 -21.15 -38.83
C SER A 405 4.81 -21.34 -37.97
N GLN A 406 4.42 -22.57 -37.65
CA GLN A 406 3.36 -22.89 -36.68
C GLN A 406 3.84 -22.85 -35.23
N ASP A 407 5.15 -23.00 -34.99
CA ASP A 407 5.74 -23.00 -33.65
C ASP A 407 6.13 -21.59 -33.17
N ILE A 408 6.37 -20.67 -34.09
CA ILE A 408 6.89 -19.32 -33.85
C ILE A 408 5.76 -18.38 -33.39
N PRO A 409 5.84 -17.80 -32.18
CA PRO A 409 4.88 -16.79 -31.74
C PRO A 409 5.11 -15.46 -32.46
N ILE A 410 4.05 -14.92 -33.06
CA ILE A 410 4.01 -13.55 -33.61
C ILE A 410 3.31 -12.60 -32.63
N THR A 411 3.67 -11.33 -32.69
CA THR A 411 3.17 -10.28 -31.80
C THR A 411 2.26 -9.31 -32.56
N LEU A 412 1.03 -9.13 -32.10
CA LEU A 412 0.26 -7.89 -32.37
C LEU A 412 0.43 -6.93 -31.19
N ILE A 413 0.34 -5.63 -31.47
CA ILE A 413 0.18 -4.61 -30.43
C ILE A 413 -1.29 -4.19 -30.36
N MET A 414 -1.73 -3.59 -29.25
CA MET A 414 -3.04 -2.99 -29.08
C MET A 414 -2.84 -1.69 -28.32
N ARG A 415 -3.24 -0.60 -28.99
CA ARG A 415 -3.00 0.80 -28.63
C ARG A 415 -3.87 1.67 -29.55
N PHE A 416 -4.11 2.93 -29.19
CA PHE A 416 -4.96 3.81 -30.00
C PHE A 416 -4.08 4.86 -30.72
N GLN A 417 -4.04 4.80 -32.06
CA GLN A 417 -3.27 5.75 -32.87
C GLN A 417 -4.09 7.00 -33.21
N SER A 418 -4.16 7.94 -32.28
CA SER A 418 -4.63 9.30 -32.51
C SER A 418 -3.64 10.11 -33.38
N ALA A 419 -4.15 11.01 -34.22
CA ALA A 419 -3.35 11.94 -35.03
C ALA A 419 -3.02 13.26 -34.29
N ASP A 420 -3.86 13.58 -33.30
CA ASP A 420 -3.91 14.82 -32.52
C ASP A 420 -3.53 14.63 -31.03
N GLY A 421 -3.62 13.40 -30.52
CA GLY A 421 -3.36 13.06 -29.13
C GLY A 421 -4.53 13.31 -28.17
N GLN A 422 -5.78 13.37 -28.65
CA GLN A 422 -6.95 13.71 -27.80
C GLN A 422 -8.05 12.61 -27.75
N GLY A 423 -7.71 11.35 -28.00
CA GLY A 423 -8.63 10.23 -27.77
C GLY A 423 -8.85 9.94 -26.28
N ASN A 424 -10.11 9.73 -25.89
CA ASN A 424 -10.47 9.22 -24.55
C ASN A 424 -10.34 7.69 -24.46
N ASP A 425 -10.33 7.00 -25.60
CA ASP A 425 -10.21 5.54 -25.75
C ASP A 425 -8.76 5.04 -25.79
N GLU A 426 -7.83 5.81 -25.22
CA GLU A 426 -6.43 5.40 -25.05
C GLU A 426 -6.27 4.56 -23.77
N LEU A 427 -5.52 3.47 -23.84
CA LEU A 427 -5.14 2.71 -22.64
C LEU A 427 -4.32 3.60 -21.71
N ALA A 428 -4.77 3.77 -20.48
CA ALA A 428 -3.98 4.37 -19.41
C ALA A 428 -2.71 3.54 -19.11
N THR A 429 -1.66 4.20 -18.59
CA THR A 429 -0.44 3.55 -18.08
C THR A 429 -0.63 2.98 -16.68
N ASN A 430 0.27 2.09 -16.24
CA ASN A 430 0.22 1.38 -14.94
C ASN A 430 -1.16 0.78 -14.58
N THR A 431 -1.95 0.37 -15.59
CA THR A 431 -3.35 -0.06 -15.43
C THR A 431 -3.54 -1.48 -15.95
N SER A 432 -4.25 -2.31 -15.17
CA SER A 432 -4.60 -3.68 -15.54
C SER A 432 -5.84 -3.72 -16.43
N TYR A 433 -5.75 -4.45 -17.55
CA TYR A 433 -6.84 -4.63 -18.50
C TYR A 433 -7.15 -6.11 -18.74
N THR A 434 -8.44 -6.44 -18.68
CA THR A 434 -9.01 -7.72 -19.07
C THR A 434 -9.65 -7.59 -20.45
N PHE A 435 -9.42 -8.55 -21.34
CA PHE A 435 -10.05 -8.58 -22.65
C PHE A 435 -11.49 -9.11 -22.56
N VAL A 436 -12.45 -8.30 -22.99
CA VAL A 436 -13.89 -8.62 -22.96
C VAL A 436 -14.31 -9.37 -24.22
N GLY A 437 -13.79 -8.95 -25.38
CA GLY A 437 -14.14 -9.54 -26.67
C GLY A 437 -13.94 -8.59 -27.85
N LEU A 438 -14.41 -9.02 -29.01
CA LEU A 438 -14.58 -8.17 -30.18
C LEU A 438 -16.00 -7.58 -30.16
N THR A 439 -16.15 -6.30 -30.48
CA THR A 439 -17.45 -5.63 -30.62
C THR A 439 -17.54 -4.89 -31.95
N GLY A 440 -18.74 -4.80 -32.51
CA GLY A 440 -19.00 -4.16 -33.81
C GLY A 440 -20.08 -4.89 -34.60
N SER A 441 -20.54 -4.30 -35.69
CA SER A 441 -21.73 -4.75 -36.42
C SER A 441 -21.58 -6.06 -37.19
N THR A 442 -20.36 -6.58 -37.36
CA THR A 442 -20.11 -7.82 -38.12
C THR A 442 -19.44 -8.94 -37.32
N VAL A 443 -19.22 -8.73 -36.01
CA VAL A 443 -18.62 -9.74 -35.11
C VAL A 443 -19.60 -10.88 -34.79
N LYS A 444 -19.12 -12.12 -34.82
CA LYS A 444 -19.78 -13.31 -34.28
C LYS A 444 -18.80 -14.08 -33.40
N ASN A 445 -19.28 -14.69 -32.30
CA ASN A 445 -18.54 -15.66 -31.45
C ASN A 445 -17.11 -15.29 -30.96
N ASN A 446 -16.71 -14.00 -30.95
CA ASN A 446 -15.31 -13.56 -30.80
C ASN A 446 -14.35 -14.15 -31.86
N GLU A 447 -14.85 -14.47 -33.05
CA GLU A 447 -14.06 -14.78 -34.24
C GLU A 447 -13.40 -13.50 -34.79
N LEU A 448 -12.09 -13.55 -35.09
CA LEU A 448 -11.35 -12.40 -35.59
C LEU A 448 -11.46 -12.33 -37.13
N PRO A 449 -12.15 -11.34 -37.71
CA PRO A 449 -12.26 -11.21 -39.17
C PRO A 449 -10.91 -10.82 -39.77
N ILE A 450 -10.58 -11.39 -40.92
CA ILE A 450 -9.37 -11.10 -41.69
C ILE A 450 -9.72 -10.88 -43.17
N LYS A 451 -8.71 -10.55 -43.98
CA LYS A 451 -8.79 -10.45 -45.44
C LYS A 451 -9.51 -11.64 -46.12
N ASP A 452 -10.15 -11.36 -47.26
CA ASP A 452 -10.96 -12.28 -48.08
C ASP A 452 -12.25 -12.81 -47.38
N ASP A 453 -12.85 -12.01 -46.49
CA ASP A 453 -14.06 -12.32 -45.70
C ASP A 453 -13.97 -13.61 -44.85
N LYS A 454 -12.73 -13.99 -44.50
CA LYS A 454 -12.39 -15.14 -43.65
C LYS A 454 -12.31 -14.73 -42.17
N VAL A 455 -12.30 -15.74 -41.29
CA VAL A 455 -12.14 -15.55 -39.84
C VAL A 455 -11.05 -16.44 -39.25
N LEU A 456 -10.49 -16.00 -38.12
CA LEU A 456 -9.66 -16.83 -37.23
C LEU A 456 -10.41 -17.12 -35.92
N THR A 457 -10.43 -18.39 -35.54
CA THR A 457 -11.00 -18.85 -34.26
C THR A 457 -9.96 -18.77 -33.13
N GLY A 458 -10.35 -19.09 -31.89
CA GLY A 458 -9.43 -19.25 -30.77
C GLY A 458 -8.95 -17.96 -30.09
N LEU A 459 -9.47 -16.79 -30.49
CA LEU A 459 -9.08 -15.52 -29.90
C LEU A 459 -9.38 -15.47 -28.39
N ARG A 460 -8.32 -15.49 -27.58
CA ARG A 460 -8.29 -15.11 -26.16
C ARG A 460 -7.03 -14.31 -25.93
N ILE A 461 -7.15 -13.18 -25.27
CA ILE A 461 -6.03 -12.30 -24.94
C ILE A 461 -5.91 -12.33 -23.40
N PRO A 462 -4.81 -12.85 -22.83
CA PRO A 462 -4.65 -12.88 -21.38
C PRO A 462 -4.64 -11.46 -20.78
N GLN A 463 -5.05 -11.32 -19.53
CA GLN A 463 -4.99 -10.06 -18.78
C GLN A 463 -3.56 -9.50 -18.78
N ALA A 464 -3.42 -8.17 -18.96
CA ALA A 464 -2.14 -7.49 -18.94
C ALA A 464 -2.22 -6.15 -18.20
N THR A 465 -1.17 -5.83 -17.44
CA THR A 465 -0.96 -4.51 -16.84
C THR A 465 -0.02 -3.70 -17.71
N THR A 466 -0.49 -2.57 -18.23
CA THR A 466 0.34 -1.64 -19.05
C THR A 466 1.52 -1.10 -18.24
N ALA A 467 2.64 -0.81 -18.91
CA ALA A 467 3.83 -0.29 -18.24
C ALA A 467 3.59 1.10 -17.60
N LYS A 468 4.42 1.46 -16.61
CA LYS A 468 4.42 2.78 -15.97
C LYS A 468 4.80 3.88 -16.96
N ALA A 469 4.14 5.04 -16.87
CA ALA A 469 4.50 6.22 -17.63
C ALA A 469 5.98 6.60 -17.40
N PRO A 470 6.78 6.82 -18.45
CA PRO A 470 8.15 7.27 -18.30
C PRO A 470 8.18 8.70 -17.72
N SER A 471 8.81 8.85 -16.56
CA SER A 471 9.10 10.13 -15.92
C SER A 471 9.62 11.20 -16.86
N THR A 472 9.28 12.45 -16.55
CA THR A 472 9.83 13.63 -17.22
C THR A 472 10.51 14.58 -16.25
N ILE A 473 11.49 15.33 -16.75
CA ILE A 473 12.23 16.36 -16.01
C ILE A 473 11.91 17.74 -16.59
N GLN A 474 11.56 18.67 -15.71
CA GLN A 474 11.29 20.08 -15.99
C GLN A 474 12.31 20.91 -15.19
N ILE A 475 12.96 21.86 -15.86
CA ILE A 475 13.99 22.71 -15.25
C ILE A 475 13.48 24.15 -15.19
N MET A 476 13.51 24.76 -14.01
CA MET A 476 13.33 26.20 -13.85
C MET A 476 14.60 26.92 -14.30
N LYS A 477 14.43 27.98 -15.09
CA LYS A 477 15.51 28.68 -15.81
C LYS A 477 15.17 30.16 -15.95
N ASP A 478 16.20 30.98 -16.09
CA ASP A 478 16.03 32.44 -16.26
C ASP A 478 16.18 32.84 -17.74
N SER A 479 16.79 31.97 -18.55
CA SER A 479 17.07 32.20 -19.97
C SER A 479 16.01 31.60 -20.90
N SER A 480 15.86 32.15 -22.11
CA SER A 480 14.93 31.62 -23.12
C SER A 480 15.40 30.31 -23.76
N THR A 481 16.71 30.01 -23.72
CA THR A 481 17.36 28.76 -24.16
C THR A 481 16.96 27.54 -23.32
N SER A 482 17.10 26.31 -23.83
CA SER A 482 16.86 25.10 -23.00
C SER A 482 18.00 24.85 -22.02
N ALA A 483 17.66 24.28 -20.87
CA ALA A 483 18.62 23.95 -19.82
C ALA A 483 19.35 22.60 -20.02
N ILE A 484 18.74 21.65 -20.76
CA ILE A 484 19.33 20.33 -21.04
C ILE A 484 19.78 20.22 -22.50
N TYR A 485 21.07 19.90 -22.67
CA TYR A 485 21.78 19.77 -23.95
C TYR A 485 22.28 18.32 -24.14
N GLU A 486 22.72 17.98 -25.36
CA GLU A 486 23.52 16.78 -25.65
C GLU A 486 24.94 17.18 -26.04
N ASN A 487 25.95 16.49 -25.52
CA ASN A 487 27.35 16.69 -25.87
C ASN A 487 27.71 15.88 -27.13
N LEU A 488 28.08 16.55 -28.22
CA LEU A 488 28.41 15.91 -29.50
C LEU A 488 29.93 15.76 -29.66
N SER A 489 30.34 14.72 -30.41
CA SER A 489 31.75 14.29 -30.57
C SER A 489 32.73 15.35 -31.08
N ASN A 490 32.25 16.48 -31.58
CA ASN A 490 33.04 17.56 -32.19
C ASN A 490 33.21 18.77 -31.26
N GLY A 491 33.07 18.60 -29.94
CA GLY A 491 33.18 19.66 -28.93
C GLY A 491 32.03 20.68 -28.91
N SER A 492 31.13 20.62 -29.91
CA SER A 492 29.96 21.48 -30.00
C SER A 492 28.84 20.99 -29.08
N ALA A 493 28.25 21.89 -28.30
CA ALA A 493 26.98 21.62 -27.64
C ALA A 493 25.89 21.36 -28.70
N GLY A 494 25.26 20.19 -28.63
CA GLY A 494 24.22 19.76 -29.54
C GLY A 494 22.91 20.51 -29.38
N THR A 495 21.98 20.23 -30.30
CA THR A 495 20.71 20.95 -30.44
C THR A 495 19.90 20.97 -29.14
N VAL A 496 19.40 22.15 -28.81
CA VAL A 496 18.42 22.46 -27.75
C VAL A 496 17.32 21.40 -27.66
N THR A 497 17.21 20.70 -26.53
CA THR A 497 16.04 19.87 -26.23
C THR A 497 14.87 20.79 -25.89
N THR A 498 14.01 21.11 -26.86
CA THR A 498 12.84 21.98 -26.65
C THR A 498 11.72 21.22 -25.95
N GLY A 499 11.26 21.74 -24.81
CA GLY A 499 10.11 21.21 -24.06
C GLY A 499 10.45 20.08 -23.09
N THR A 500 9.43 19.27 -22.78
CA THR A 500 9.47 18.22 -21.75
C THR A 500 10.47 17.12 -22.10
N VAL A 501 11.47 16.91 -21.23
CA VAL A 501 12.50 15.87 -21.43
C VAL A 501 12.09 14.60 -20.67
N TYR A 502 12.05 13.47 -21.37
CA TYR A 502 11.80 12.15 -20.76
C TYR A 502 13.07 11.58 -20.15
N VAL A 503 13.00 11.12 -18.89
CA VAL A 503 14.13 10.56 -18.16
C VAL A 503 14.73 9.35 -18.88
N THR A 504 13.89 8.51 -19.49
CA THR A 504 14.28 7.32 -20.27
C THR A 504 15.08 7.61 -21.55
N LYS A 505 15.32 8.89 -21.87
CA LYS A 505 16.21 9.32 -22.97
C LYS A 505 17.58 9.83 -22.48
N LEU A 506 17.73 10.06 -21.17
CA LEU A 506 18.93 10.65 -20.58
C LEU A 506 20.06 9.63 -20.51
N ASN A 507 21.21 9.98 -21.06
CA ASN A 507 22.42 9.16 -21.06
C ASN A 507 23.65 10.05 -20.77
N LYS A 508 24.85 9.46 -20.62
CA LYS A 508 26.09 10.18 -20.26
C LYS A 508 26.56 11.26 -21.26
N LYS A 509 25.86 11.51 -22.37
CA LYS A 509 26.05 12.73 -23.20
C LYS A 509 25.15 13.90 -22.80
N ASN A 510 24.06 13.67 -22.08
CA ASN A 510 23.11 14.71 -21.71
C ASN A 510 23.57 15.44 -20.45
N TYR A 511 23.47 16.77 -20.49
CA TYR A 511 23.86 17.61 -19.36
C TYR A 511 22.91 18.78 -19.12
N LEU A 512 22.73 19.11 -17.85
CA LEU A 512 22.16 20.36 -17.37
C LEU A 512 23.26 21.42 -17.35
N ASN A 513 23.05 22.56 -18.00
CA ASN A 513 23.98 23.69 -17.89
C ASN A 513 23.82 24.36 -16.52
N VAL A 514 24.83 24.27 -15.67
CA VAL A 514 24.80 24.83 -14.30
C VAL A 514 24.76 26.36 -14.26
N GLU A 515 25.15 27.04 -15.35
CA GLU A 515 25.08 28.51 -15.44
C GLU A 515 23.69 29.02 -15.81
N ASP A 516 22.99 28.36 -16.76
CA ASP A 516 21.56 28.62 -17.02
C ASP A 516 20.70 28.28 -15.79
N PHE A 517 21.18 27.37 -14.93
CA PHE A 517 20.51 26.95 -13.70
C PHE A 517 20.74 27.92 -12.53
N ASP A 518 21.93 28.51 -12.37
CA ASP A 518 22.40 29.18 -11.14
C ASP A 518 22.18 28.36 -9.85
N LEU A 519 23.22 27.60 -9.47
CA LEU A 519 23.26 26.80 -8.25
C LEU A 519 23.30 27.62 -6.94
N ASN A 520 23.37 28.95 -7.00
CA ASN A 520 23.37 29.84 -5.82
C ASN A 520 22.01 30.51 -5.56
N SER A 521 21.05 30.42 -6.49
CA SER A 521 19.73 31.01 -6.34
C SER A 521 18.90 30.30 -5.26
N PRO A 522 18.39 30.99 -4.21
CA PRO A 522 17.61 30.38 -3.12
C PRO A 522 16.23 29.84 -3.57
N ASP A 523 15.74 30.32 -4.72
CA ASP A 523 14.51 29.86 -5.36
C ASP A 523 14.70 28.53 -6.09
N LYS A 524 15.96 28.16 -6.41
CA LYS A 524 16.33 26.96 -7.17
C LYS A 524 17.13 25.94 -6.38
N VAL A 525 17.88 26.39 -5.37
CA VAL A 525 18.67 25.55 -4.45
C VAL A 525 18.44 25.99 -3.01
N GLU A 526 18.07 25.06 -2.15
CA GLU A 526 17.89 25.27 -0.72
C GLU A 526 18.80 24.30 0.05
N ALA A 527 19.83 24.83 0.70
CA ALA A 527 20.70 24.08 1.60
C ALA A 527 20.24 24.26 3.05
N ARG A 528 20.06 23.16 3.79
CA ARG A 528 19.70 23.16 5.21
C ARG A 528 20.37 21.98 5.92
N GLY A 529 21.16 22.25 6.95
CA GLY A 529 21.76 21.22 7.79
C GLY A 529 22.53 20.18 7.00
N THR A 530 22.03 18.94 7.00
CA THR A 530 22.60 17.77 6.32
C THR A 530 22.06 17.56 4.89
N THR A 531 21.31 18.52 4.34
CA THR A 531 20.54 18.37 3.10
C THR A 531 20.71 19.52 2.09
N ILE A 532 20.53 19.21 0.80
CA ILE A 532 20.43 20.18 -0.31
C ILE A 532 19.24 19.80 -1.20
N ARG A 533 18.30 20.73 -1.40
CA ARG A 533 17.09 20.58 -2.20
C ARG A 533 17.14 21.43 -3.47
N PHE A 534 17.06 20.79 -4.62
CA PHE A 534 17.08 21.39 -5.94
C PHE A 534 15.66 21.73 -6.40
N LYS A 535 15.07 22.80 -5.84
CA LYS A 535 13.78 23.36 -6.27
C LYS A 535 13.71 23.64 -7.78
N GLY A 536 14.83 24.01 -8.40
CA GLY A 536 14.92 24.24 -9.84
C GLY A 536 14.79 22.98 -10.70
N ILE A 537 14.95 21.78 -10.13
CA ILE A 537 14.87 20.49 -10.84
C ILE A 537 13.60 19.77 -10.40
N LYS A 538 12.62 19.69 -11.30
CA LYS A 538 11.29 19.16 -11.00
C LYS A 538 10.96 17.94 -11.86
N PHE A 539 10.77 16.80 -11.21
CA PHE A 539 10.37 15.54 -11.83
C PHE A 539 8.85 15.43 -11.86
N VAL A 540 8.27 15.15 -13.02
CA VAL A 540 6.86 14.75 -13.15
C VAL A 540 6.84 13.25 -13.43
N ASP A 541 6.51 12.50 -12.39
CA ASP A 541 6.46 11.05 -12.33
C ASP A 541 5.10 10.65 -11.75
N SER A 542 4.11 10.42 -12.63
CA SER A 542 2.71 10.17 -12.24
C SER A 542 2.47 8.75 -11.73
N ASP A 543 3.32 7.81 -12.15
CA ASP A 543 3.13 6.37 -12.00
C ASP A 543 4.17 5.77 -11.04
N ASP A 544 4.97 6.61 -10.37
CA ASP A 544 6.10 6.24 -9.52
C ASP A 544 7.07 5.28 -10.25
N SER A 545 7.56 5.75 -11.39
CA SER A 545 8.49 5.08 -12.30
C SER A 545 9.96 5.28 -11.92
N ILE A 546 10.33 6.32 -11.16
CA ILE A 546 11.68 6.47 -10.60
C ILE A 546 11.79 5.62 -9.34
N VAL A 547 12.52 4.50 -9.43
CA VAL A 547 12.72 3.55 -8.32
C VAL A 547 13.97 3.88 -7.49
N LYS A 548 14.91 4.64 -8.05
CA LYS A 548 16.10 5.14 -7.34
C LYS A 548 16.57 6.45 -7.97
N ILE A 549 16.99 7.41 -7.15
CA ILE A 549 17.70 8.60 -7.61
C ILE A 549 18.88 8.90 -6.69
N GLU A 550 20.02 9.24 -7.28
CA GLU A 550 21.29 9.43 -6.60
C GLU A 550 22.04 10.62 -7.21
N MET A 551 22.92 11.25 -6.43
CA MET A 551 23.78 12.34 -6.87
C MET A 551 25.24 11.98 -6.61
N LYS A 552 26.13 12.22 -7.57
CA LYS A 552 27.58 12.10 -7.38
C LYS A 552 28.24 13.46 -7.20
N ASP A 553 29.25 13.51 -6.34
CA ASP A 553 30.15 14.66 -6.22
C ASP A 553 31.39 14.56 -7.15
N SER A 554 32.26 15.57 -7.08
CA SER A 554 33.53 15.64 -7.82
C SER A 554 34.59 14.64 -7.34
N GLU A 555 34.41 14.03 -6.17
CA GLU A 555 35.26 12.95 -5.66
C GLU A 555 34.76 11.56 -6.10
N GLY A 556 33.63 11.51 -6.82
CA GLY A 556 32.98 10.28 -7.27
C GLY A 556 32.13 9.61 -6.19
N LYS A 557 31.96 10.23 -5.02
CA LYS A 557 31.13 9.69 -3.95
C LYS A 557 29.66 9.93 -4.28
N THR A 558 28.85 8.88 -4.06
CA THR A 558 27.41 8.87 -4.34
C THR A 558 26.61 9.13 -3.07
N TYR A 559 25.54 9.92 -3.19
CA TYR A 559 24.61 10.27 -2.11
C TYR A 559 23.18 9.90 -2.50
N PRO A 560 22.38 9.38 -1.55
CA PRO A 560 20.98 9.07 -1.81
C PRO A 560 20.17 10.34 -2.05
N GLY A 561 19.39 10.34 -3.12
CA GLY A 561 18.38 11.35 -3.40
C GLY A 561 16.98 10.89 -2.99
N THR A 562 16.10 11.85 -2.71
CA THR A 562 14.67 11.65 -2.44
C THR A 562 13.87 12.65 -3.27
N LEU A 563 12.74 12.22 -3.81
CA LEU A 563 11.84 13.08 -4.57
C LEU A 563 10.72 13.63 -3.66
N ILE A 564 10.86 14.90 -3.27
CA ILE A 564 9.93 15.61 -2.38
C ILE A 564 8.81 16.23 -3.21
N GLN A 565 7.55 15.86 -2.96
CA GLN A 565 6.41 16.39 -3.68
C GLN A 565 6.31 17.93 -3.56
N VAL A 566 6.10 18.63 -4.69
CA VAL A 566 6.02 20.10 -4.76
C VAL A 566 4.75 20.63 -4.10
N ASP A 567 3.65 19.92 -4.30
CA ASP A 567 2.35 20.15 -3.69
C ASP A 567 1.79 18.78 -3.27
N PRO A 568 1.74 18.45 -1.96
CA PRO A 568 1.24 17.17 -1.45
C PRO A 568 -0.16 16.80 -1.96
N ASP A 569 -1.02 17.80 -2.18
CA ASP A 569 -2.42 17.60 -2.55
C ASP A 569 -2.58 17.40 -4.07
N ASN A 570 -1.53 17.65 -4.85
CA ASN A 570 -1.53 17.67 -6.30
C ASN A 570 -0.34 16.89 -6.89
N LYS A 571 -0.54 15.58 -7.12
CA LYS A 571 0.47 14.71 -7.79
C LYS A 571 1.00 15.29 -9.11
N LYS A 572 0.19 16.07 -9.87
CA LYS A 572 0.58 16.67 -11.16
C LYS A 572 1.52 17.88 -11.03
N ALA A 573 1.71 18.45 -9.83
CA ALA A 573 2.66 19.53 -9.62
C ALA A 573 4.11 19.09 -9.90
N GLY A 574 4.44 17.84 -9.56
CA GLY A 574 5.77 17.22 -9.67
C GLY A 574 6.47 17.09 -8.31
N LYS A 575 7.74 16.69 -8.34
CA LYS A 575 8.60 16.45 -7.18
C LYS A 575 9.97 17.13 -7.35
N TYR A 576 10.49 17.80 -6.34
CA TYR A 576 11.86 18.33 -6.28
C TYR A 576 12.85 17.25 -5.84
N LEU A 577 14.09 17.31 -6.33
CA LEU A 577 15.17 16.45 -5.83
C LEU A 577 15.76 17.02 -4.54
N GLN A 578 15.80 16.22 -3.46
CA GLN A 578 16.55 16.51 -2.25
C GLN A 578 17.65 15.45 -2.04
N ILE A 579 18.87 15.89 -1.75
CA ILE A 579 20.00 15.06 -1.37
C ILE A 579 20.19 15.16 0.15
N SER A 580 20.42 14.03 0.81
CA SER A 580 20.56 13.92 2.27
C SER A 580 21.84 13.16 2.66
N GLY A 581 22.22 13.21 3.94
CA GLY A 581 23.44 12.55 4.43
C GLY A 581 24.72 13.32 4.08
N LEU A 582 24.60 14.64 3.89
CA LEU A 582 25.72 15.55 3.73
C LEU A 582 26.24 15.98 5.11
N ARG A 583 27.52 16.36 5.19
CA ARG A 583 28.07 17.03 6.37
C ARG A 583 27.58 18.48 6.41
N THR A 584 27.44 19.03 7.61
CA THR A 584 27.19 20.46 7.84
C THR A 584 28.42 21.31 7.53
N ASP A 585 28.19 22.60 7.27
CA ASP A 585 29.17 23.64 6.89
C ASP A 585 30.15 23.24 5.77
N SER A 586 29.80 22.24 4.96
CA SER A 586 30.68 21.57 4.02
C SER A 586 30.36 21.97 2.58
N ARG A 587 31.37 21.95 1.71
CA ARG A 587 31.22 22.28 0.28
C ARG A 587 31.09 21.01 -0.56
N TYR A 588 30.14 21.02 -1.48
CA TYR A 588 29.85 19.93 -2.40
C TYR A 588 29.76 20.45 -3.84
N ILE A 589 30.56 19.85 -4.73
CA ILE A 589 30.50 20.08 -6.18
C ILE A 589 29.87 18.83 -6.79
N PHE A 590 28.63 18.93 -7.27
CA PHE A 590 27.92 17.79 -7.86
C PHE A 590 28.13 17.69 -9.37
N THR A 591 28.20 16.47 -9.89
CA THR A 591 28.69 16.14 -11.25
C THR A 591 27.77 15.24 -12.07
N GLU A 592 27.06 14.29 -11.46
CA GLU A 592 26.09 13.41 -12.14
C GLU A 592 24.85 13.18 -11.25
N ILE A 593 23.65 13.25 -11.84
CA ILE A 593 22.44 12.67 -11.28
C ILE A 593 22.21 11.31 -11.96
N ASP A 594 22.20 10.25 -11.16
CA ASP A 594 21.86 8.89 -11.58
C ASP A 594 20.38 8.64 -11.26
N ILE A 595 19.60 8.25 -12.27
CA ILE A 595 18.14 8.10 -12.17
C ILE A 595 17.74 6.71 -12.69
N THR A 596 17.51 5.77 -11.78
CA THR A 596 17.01 4.44 -12.13
C THR A 596 15.50 4.49 -12.30
N THR A 597 15.02 4.23 -13.51
CA THR A 597 13.59 4.14 -13.83
C THR A 597 13.18 2.70 -14.11
N ASN A 598 12.01 2.29 -13.61
CA ASN A 598 11.34 1.08 -14.03
C ASN A 598 10.04 1.43 -14.77
N THR A 599 9.93 1.03 -16.04
CA THR A 599 8.75 1.28 -16.90
C THR A 599 8.17 -0.03 -17.41
N GLU A 600 8.85 -0.72 -18.34
CA GLU A 600 8.49 -2.08 -18.82
C GLU A 600 8.97 -3.20 -17.87
N GLY A 601 8.79 -3.04 -16.55
CA GLY A 601 9.15 -4.07 -15.56
C GLY A 601 10.66 -4.34 -15.40
N LYS A 602 11.51 -3.45 -15.92
CA LYS A 602 12.98 -3.52 -15.83
C LYS A 602 13.58 -2.19 -15.40
N ASP A 603 14.57 -2.28 -14.51
CA ASP A 603 15.36 -1.13 -14.06
C ASP A 603 16.33 -0.69 -15.16
N GLN A 604 16.23 0.57 -15.56
CA GLN A 604 17.13 1.24 -16.49
C GLN A 604 17.79 2.43 -15.77
N LEU A 605 19.12 2.43 -15.68
CA LEU A 605 19.89 3.58 -15.22
C LEU A 605 19.96 4.63 -16.35
N ASN A 606 19.48 5.83 -16.06
CA ASN A 606 19.60 7.01 -16.91
C ASN A 606 20.49 8.02 -16.18
N VAL A 607 21.31 8.78 -16.92
CA VAL A 607 22.29 9.70 -16.30
C VAL A 607 22.12 11.10 -16.87
N LEU A 608 22.12 12.11 -16.00
CA LEU A 608 22.16 13.52 -16.36
C LEU A 608 23.40 14.17 -15.73
N GLN A 609 24.31 14.66 -16.55
CA GLN A 609 25.52 15.33 -16.04
C GLN A 609 25.25 16.78 -15.63
N LEU A 610 25.98 17.27 -14.64
CA LEU A 610 26.04 18.69 -14.28
C LEU A 610 27.33 19.25 -14.89
N MET A 611 27.20 20.12 -15.89
CA MET A 611 28.33 20.70 -16.62
C MET A 611 28.12 22.19 -16.84
N LYS A 612 29.23 22.93 -16.96
CA LYS A 612 29.24 24.30 -17.45
C LYS A 612 29.37 24.30 -18.98
N LYS A 613 28.50 25.04 -19.65
CA LYS A 613 28.62 25.39 -21.06
C LYS A 613 29.63 26.54 -21.22
N ASP A 614 30.64 26.34 -22.05
CA ASP A 614 31.63 27.36 -22.41
C ASP A 614 31.66 27.56 -23.94
N THR A 615 32.29 28.65 -24.37
CA THR A 615 32.54 29.05 -25.76
C THR A 615 33.23 27.94 -26.58
N ALA A 616 33.98 27.05 -25.93
CA ALA A 616 34.70 25.93 -26.55
C ALA A 616 34.02 24.55 -26.37
N GLY A 617 32.91 24.44 -25.64
CA GLY A 617 32.19 23.17 -25.44
C GLY A 617 31.59 22.99 -24.04
N ALA A 618 31.33 21.74 -23.64
CA ALA A 618 30.88 21.41 -22.29
C ALA A 618 32.06 21.05 -21.37
N THR A 619 32.05 21.55 -20.13
CA THR A 619 33.10 21.36 -19.12
C THR A 619 32.52 20.90 -17.79
N VAL A 620 33.30 20.19 -16.98
CA VAL A 620 32.86 19.66 -15.67
C VAL A 620 32.44 20.79 -14.74
N ASN A 621 31.33 20.64 -14.01
CA ASN A 621 30.92 21.61 -13.00
C ASN A 621 32.00 21.79 -11.91
N THR A 622 32.30 23.05 -11.58
CA THR A 622 33.20 23.45 -10.48
C THR A 622 32.48 24.29 -9.41
N THR A 623 31.19 24.56 -9.59
CA THR A 623 30.37 25.36 -8.68
C THR A 623 30.02 24.54 -7.45
N ALA A 624 30.50 24.99 -6.28
CA ALA A 624 30.28 24.34 -5.00
C ALA A 624 29.06 24.92 -4.27
N ILE A 625 28.09 24.08 -3.94
CA ILE A 625 27.02 24.42 -2.99
C ILE A 625 27.59 24.18 -1.58
N LYS A 626 27.32 25.09 -0.63
CA LYS A 626 27.69 24.91 0.77
C LYS A 626 26.47 24.51 1.60
N THR A 627 26.56 23.46 2.40
CA THR A 627 25.59 23.20 3.48
C THR A 627 25.72 24.24 4.59
N THR A 628 24.66 24.45 5.35
CA THR A 628 24.71 25.34 6.53
C THR A 628 25.38 24.63 7.70
N ASN A 629 25.73 25.38 8.75
CA ASN A 629 25.88 24.79 10.09
C ASN A 629 24.59 24.04 10.47
N PHE A 630 24.73 23.09 11.40
CA PHE A 630 23.57 22.59 12.15
C PHE A 630 23.00 23.78 12.95
N SER A 631 21.71 24.06 12.80
CA SER A 631 21.01 24.85 13.80
C SER A 631 20.60 23.90 14.91
N GLU A 632 20.89 24.25 16.16
CA GLU A 632 20.17 23.63 17.27
C GLU A 632 18.65 23.83 17.05
N PRO A 633 17.81 22.84 17.44
CA PRO A 633 16.38 22.93 17.20
C PRO A 633 15.80 24.12 17.97
N LYS A 634 15.03 24.96 17.29
CA LYS A 634 14.44 26.15 17.90
C LYS A 634 13.04 25.85 18.43
N LEU A 635 12.92 25.61 19.72
CA LEU A 635 11.63 25.68 20.41
C LEU A 635 11.20 27.14 20.52
N GLU A 636 9.97 27.45 20.11
CA GLU A 636 9.40 28.80 20.18
C GLU A 636 7.88 28.78 20.39
N LEU A 637 7.26 29.94 20.63
CA LEU A 637 5.82 30.05 20.74
C LEU A 637 5.14 29.80 19.39
N GLY A 638 3.97 29.14 19.39
CA GLY A 638 3.26 28.76 18.16
C GLY A 638 2.91 29.93 17.24
N ALA A 639 2.66 31.12 17.79
CA ALA A 639 2.36 32.36 17.08
C ALA A 639 3.19 33.54 17.60
N ASP A 640 3.17 34.67 16.90
CA ASP A 640 4.11 35.80 17.12
C ASP A 640 3.87 36.59 18.42
N GLY A 641 2.89 36.20 19.24
CA GLY A 641 2.62 36.75 20.56
C GLY A 641 1.54 35.96 21.31
N PRO A 642 1.45 36.08 22.65
CA PRO A 642 0.67 35.18 23.50
C PRO A 642 -0.84 35.16 23.20
N LYS A 643 -1.41 36.31 22.83
CA LYS A 643 -2.83 36.49 22.52
C LYS A 643 -3.22 36.06 21.10
N GLN A 644 -2.28 35.62 20.28
CA GLN A 644 -2.55 35.21 18.89
C GLN A 644 -3.02 33.76 18.78
N THR A 645 -3.63 33.43 17.65
CA THR A 645 -4.15 32.10 17.34
C THR A 645 -3.11 31.26 16.59
N VAL A 646 -2.76 30.10 17.12
CA VAL A 646 -2.03 29.05 16.41
C VAL A 646 -3.02 28.25 15.57
N THR A 647 -2.66 27.91 14.33
CA THR A 647 -3.41 26.95 13.52
C THR A 647 -2.69 25.61 13.58
N LEU A 648 -3.33 24.61 14.18
CA LEU A 648 -2.87 23.23 14.30
C LEU A 648 -3.38 22.38 13.11
N PRO A 649 -2.90 21.12 12.94
CA PRO A 649 -3.44 20.19 11.95
C PRO A 649 -4.98 20.07 11.96
N GLY A 650 -5.58 19.84 10.80
CA GLY A 650 -7.03 19.93 10.60
C GLY A 650 -7.58 21.37 10.55
N GLY A 651 -6.71 22.39 10.56
CA GLY A 651 -7.12 23.79 10.57
C GLY A 651 -7.66 24.27 11.93
N LEU A 652 -7.45 23.49 13.00
CA LEU A 652 -7.89 23.81 14.36
C LEU A 652 -7.23 25.09 14.87
N LYS A 653 -8.01 25.98 15.48
CA LYS A 653 -7.57 27.33 15.87
C LYS A 653 -7.60 27.49 17.38
N VAL A 654 -6.42 27.56 17.99
CA VAL A 654 -6.22 27.62 19.45
C VAL A 654 -5.42 28.86 19.85
N GLN A 655 -5.56 29.38 21.07
CA GLN A 655 -4.70 30.47 21.55
C GLN A 655 -3.29 29.97 21.86
N ALA A 656 -2.28 30.79 21.56
CA ALA A 656 -0.87 30.45 21.78
C ALA A 656 -0.50 30.36 23.28
N VAL A 657 -1.09 31.22 24.10
CA VAL A 657 -1.01 31.18 25.57
C VAL A 657 -2.40 31.37 26.17
N LYS A 658 -2.72 30.64 27.24
CA LYS A 658 -3.98 30.77 28.01
C LYS A 658 -3.69 30.61 29.50
N ASN A 659 -4.19 31.55 30.31
CA ASN A 659 -3.92 31.60 31.76
C ASN A 659 -5.22 31.42 32.55
N ASP A 660 -5.12 30.78 33.71
CA ASP A 660 -6.16 30.64 34.72
C ASP A 660 -5.54 30.92 36.11
N ALA A 661 -6.34 30.94 37.18
CA ALA A 661 -5.82 31.21 38.52
C ALA A 661 -4.93 30.09 39.08
N THR A 662 -5.11 28.84 38.63
CA THR A 662 -4.34 27.68 39.11
C THR A 662 -3.63 26.91 38.01
N SER A 663 -3.65 27.41 36.76
CA SER A 663 -3.17 26.69 35.59
C SER A 663 -2.69 27.64 34.49
N LEU A 664 -1.70 27.21 33.69
CA LEU A 664 -1.15 27.94 32.54
C LEU A 664 -1.00 26.98 31.36
N ARG A 665 -1.30 27.42 30.13
CA ARG A 665 -1.01 26.63 28.92
C ARG A 665 -0.27 27.44 27.86
N TYR A 666 0.68 26.76 27.22
CA TYR A 666 1.44 27.23 26.07
C TYR A 666 1.29 26.24 24.91
N VAL A 667 1.09 26.75 23.70
CA VAL A 667 1.20 25.99 22.45
C VAL A 667 2.53 26.38 21.82
N LEU A 668 3.53 25.50 21.95
CA LEU A 668 4.88 25.69 21.42
C LEU A 668 5.02 25.01 20.05
N LYS A 669 5.97 25.45 19.23
CA LYS A 669 6.33 24.84 17.94
C LYS A 669 7.85 24.66 17.81
N VAL A 670 8.25 23.74 16.95
CA VAL A 670 9.63 23.52 16.51
C VAL A 670 9.65 22.91 15.11
N ASP A 671 10.57 23.38 14.26
CA ASP A 671 10.84 22.82 12.92
C ASP A 671 11.42 21.40 13.08
N ASN A 672 10.82 20.42 12.39
CA ASN A 672 11.19 19.00 12.41
C ASN A 672 11.51 18.52 10.98
N SER A 673 12.13 19.37 10.16
CA SER A 673 12.46 19.08 8.75
C SER A 673 13.54 18.01 8.53
N GLU A 674 14.31 17.65 9.57
CA GLU A 674 15.24 16.51 9.57
C GLU A 674 14.68 15.27 10.32
N ASP A 675 13.39 15.27 10.70
CA ASP A 675 12.69 14.18 11.43
C ASP A 675 13.40 13.71 12.73
N ASN A 676 14.12 14.62 13.39
CA ASN A 676 15.05 14.33 14.49
C ASN A 676 14.57 14.82 15.88
N ILE A 677 13.36 15.37 16.00
CA ILE A 677 12.88 15.99 17.25
C ILE A 677 12.11 15.01 18.15
N GLY A 678 12.64 14.80 19.36
CA GLY A 678 12.15 13.87 20.39
C GLY A 678 11.06 14.46 21.29
N GLU A 679 11.13 14.19 22.60
CA GLU A 679 10.12 14.61 23.57
C GLU A 679 10.50 15.88 24.34
N LEU A 680 9.48 16.62 24.75
CA LEU A 680 9.61 17.82 25.60
C LEU A 680 9.30 17.45 27.05
N ARG A 681 10.03 18.02 28.01
CA ARG A 681 9.82 17.87 29.45
C ARG A 681 9.83 19.24 30.15
N VAL A 682 9.06 19.35 31.24
CA VAL A 682 9.20 20.41 32.24
C VAL A 682 10.11 19.88 33.35
N THR A 683 11.13 20.64 33.76
CA THR A 683 12.12 20.18 34.76
C THR A 683 12.23 21.05 36.01
N SER A 684 11.46 22.14 36.11
CA SER A 684 11.33 22.92 37.36
C SER A 684 9.88 23.34 37.65
N LEU A 685 9.33 22.79 38.73
CA LEU A 685 8.06 23.14 39.36
C LEU A 685 8.23 23.04 40.89
N ARG A 686 7.30 23.63 41.65
CA ARG A 686 7.30 23.56 43.12
C ARG A 686 6.60 22.27 43.60
N PRO A 687 6.82 21.81 44.85
CA PRO A 687 6.16 20.61 45.36
C PRO A 687 4.62 20.76 45.34
N GLY A 688 3.94 19.85 44.63
CA GLY A 688 2.48 19.84 44.46
C GLY A 688 1.97 20.54 43.18
N GLU A 689 2.84 21.20 42.42
CA GLU A 689 2.53 21.69 41.07
C GLU A 689 2.79 20.59 40.03
N GLU A 690 2.00 20.56 38.96
CA GLU A 690 2.03 19.49 37.95
C GLU A 690 2.20 20.03 36.52
N SER A 691 2.67 19.17 35.61
CA SER A 691 2.75 19.46 34.18
C SER A 691 2.26 18.29 33.33
N LYS A 692 1.52 18.62 32.26
CA LYS A 692 1.09 17.70 31.21
C LYS A 692 1.53 18.24 29.85
N ILE A 693 2.13 17.39 29.03
CA ILE A 693 2.62 17.75 27.69
C ILE A 693 1.92 16.85 26.66
N GLN A 694 1.46 17.44 25.56
CA GLN A 694 0.86 16.74 24.44
C GLN A 694 1.58 17.14 23.15
N LYS A 695 2.19 16.16 22.47
CA LYS A 695 2.88 16.32 21.19
C LYS A 695 1.89 16.13 20.04
N ILE A 696 1.92 17.04 19.06
CA ILE A 696 1.10 17.03 17.86
C ILE A 696 2.04 17.21 16.66
N VAL A 697 2.12 16.20 15.79
CA VAL A 697 3.06 16.19 14.65
C VAL A 697 2.33 16.58 13.37
N ASP A 698 2.71 17.72 12.77
CA ASP A 698 2.29 18.08 11.42
C ASP A 698 3.29 17.47 10.41
N LYS A 699 2.92 16.31 9.86
CA LYS A 699 3.71 15.62 8.81
C LYS A 699 3.78 16.42 7.50
N LYS A 700 2.87 17.38 7.26
CA LYS A 700 2.76 18.15 6.00
C LYS A 700 3.61 19.43 6.04
N SER A 701 3.63 20.15 7.16
CA SER A 701 4.52 21.30 7.36
C SER A 701 5.91 20.93 7.91
N LYS A 702 6.10 19.67 8.32
CA LYS A 702 7.30 19.20 9.07
C LYS A 702 7.53 20.02 10.34
N THR A 703 6.48 20.14 11.15
CA THR A 703 6.50 20.92 12.40
C THR A 703 5.93 20.08 13.54
N ASN A 704 6.62 20.03 14.67
CA ASN A 704 6.07 19.47 15.89
C ASN A 704 5.51 20.61 16.75
N TYR A 705 4.28 20.47 17.21
CA TYR A 705 3.68 21.32 18.22
C TYR A 705 3.66 20.61 19.57
N TYR A 706 3.97 21.34 20.65
CA TYR A 706 3.94 20.83 22.02
C TYR A 706 3.01 21.69 22.85
N VAL A 707 1.90 21.10 23.28
CA VAL A 707 0.95 21.75 24.16
C VAL A 707 1.36 21.46 25.60
N VAL A 708 1.98 22.45 26.25
CA VAL A 708 2.43 22.38 27.64
C VAL A 708 1.33 22.99 28.52
N THR A 709 0.70 22.18 29.37
CA THR A 709 -0.23 22.64 30.41
C THR A 709 0.43 22.44 31.78
N LEU A 710 0.45 23.48 32.60
CA LEU A 710 0.87 23.49 33.99
C LEU A 710 -0.37 23.66 34.88
N SER A 711 -0.44 22.95 36.00
CA SER A 711 -1.64 22.90 36.87
C SER A 711 -1.28 22.80 38.35
N SER A 712 -2.28 22.96 39.22
CA SER A 712 -2.13 23.05 40.69
C SER A 712 -1.25 24.23 41.16
N LEU A 713 -1.21 25.29 40.35
CA LEU A 713 -0.40 26.49 40.55
C LEU A 713 -1.01 27.43 41.59
N SER A 714 -0.18 28.31 42.15
CA SER A 714 -0.63 29.41 43.02
C SER A 714 -1.23 30.56 42.19
N PRO A 715 -2.33 31.21 42.60
CA PRO A 715 -2.84 32.42 41.93
C PRO A 715 -1.87 33.62 41.96
N GLY A 716 -1.99 34.54 41.00
CA GLY A 716 -1.22 35.78 40.92
C GLY A 716 0.30 35.61 40.89
N THR A 717 0.80 34.44 40.45
CA THR A 717 2.18 33.98 40.67
C THR A 717 2.93 33.81 39.35
N ASP A 718 4.17 34.29 39.31
CA ASP A 718 5.06 34.22 38.14
C ASP A 718 5.77 32.85 38.01
N TYR A 719 5.67 32.26 36.82
CA TYR A 719 6.27 30.99 36.40
C TYR A 719 7.37 31.14 35.33
N ASN A 720 7.95 32.34 35.18
CA ASN A 720 9.15 32.61 34.37
C ASN A 720 10.33 31.65 34.65
N PHE A 721 10.41 31.06 35.85
CA PHE A 721 11.45 30.12 36.29
C PHE A 721 11.31 28.69 35.73
N VAL A 722 10.22 28.38 35.04
CA VAL A 722 9.94 27.03 34.54
C VAL A 722 10.85 26.69 33.36
N ASN A 723 11.66 25.65 33.56
CA ASN A 723 12.61 25.10 32.60
C ASN A 723 11.91 24.10 31.68
N LEU A 724 12.26 24.17 30.40
CA LEU A 724 11.85 23.25 29.34
C LEU A 724 13.08 22.55 28.76
N GLU A 725 13.02 21.22 28.65
CA GLU A 725 14.05 20.40 28.03
C GLU A 725 13.46 19.62 26.84
N LEU A 726 14.01 19.81 25.65
CA LEU A 726 13.58 19.15 24.41
C LEU A 726 14.68 18.20 23.92
N ASP A 727 14.38 16.90 23.87
CA ASP A 727 15.27 15.90 23.28
C ASP A 727 15.32 16.03 21.75
N TYR A 728 16.48 15.76 21.16
CA TYR A 728 16.64 15.63 19.71
C TYR A 728 17.81 14.70 19.35
N LYS A 729 17.88 14.24 18.10
CA LYS A 729 19.04 13.54 17.55
C LYS A 729 19.99 14.49 16.83
N ASP A 730 21.28 14.42 17.15
CA ASP A 730 22.35 15.10 16.40
C ASP A 730 22.63 14.40 15.05
N TYR A 731 23.49 15.00 14.22
CA TYR A 731 23.82 14.48 12.89
C TYR A 731 24.56 13.11 12.90
N ASP A 732 25.14 12.70 14.03
CA ASP A 732 25.76 11.37 14.25
C ASP A 732 24.74 10.37 14.84
N GLY A 733 23.50 10.77 15.09
CA GLY A 733 22.47 9.95 15.74
C GLY A 733 22.59 9.85 17.27
N LYS A 734 23.39 10.73 17.90
CA LYS A 734 23.50 10.83 19.37
C LYS A 734 22.38 11.67 19.95
N ASP A 735 22.08 11.46 21.22
CA ASP A 735 21.02 12.17 21.94
C ASP A 735 21.51 13.53 22.45
N GLY A 736 20.86 14.60 21.98
CA GLY A 736 21.04 15.97 22.44
C GLY A 736 19.80 16.47 23.19
N VAL A 737 19.98 17.49 24.04
CA VAL A 737 18.89 18.11 24.81
C VAL A 737 19.03 19.62 24.79
N LEU A 738 18.11 20.29 24.08
CA LEU A 738 17.93 21.74 24.13
C LEU A 738 17.35 22.13 25.49
N ARG A 739 17.86 23.22 26.09
CA ARG A 739 17.36 23.75 27.37
C ARG A 739 16.97 25.20 27.25
N THR A 740 15.77 25.55 27.72
CA THR A 740 15.25 26.92 27.70
C THR A 740 14.25 27.14 28.85
N THR A 741 13.67 28.34 28.97
CA THR A 741 12.70 28.69 30.02
C THR A 741 11.48 29.40 29.44
N LEU A 742 10.36 29.40 30.16
CA LEU A 742 9.18 30.18 29.73
C LEU A 742 9.48 31.67 29.58
N ALA A 743 10.41 32.24 30.37
CA ALA A 743 10.87 33.62 30.23
C ALA A 743 11.61 33.90 28.91
N GLN A 744 12.25 32.90 28.30
CA GLN A 744 12.92 33.00 27.00
C GLN A 744 11.97 32.75 25.83
N ILE A 745 10.94 31.93 26.03
CA ILE A 745 9.95 31.57 25.00
C ILE A 745 8.86 32.64 24.85
N ASN A 746 8.32 33.17 25.96
CA ASN A 746 7.22 34.13 25.97
C ASN A 746 7.71 35.53 26.37
N THR A 747 8.35 36.23 25.42
CA THR A 747 9.16 37.44 25.70
C THR A 747 8.48 38.79 25.45
N LYS A 748 7.29 38.83 24.81
CA LYS A 748 6.61 40.09 24.46
C LYS A 748 5.56 40.48 25.49
N ARG A 749 5.74 41.65 26.14
CA ARG A 749 4.71 42.35 26.91
C ARG A 749 4.18 43.56 26.14
N ASP A 750 3.16 43.35 25.32
CA ASP A 750 2.24 44.44 24.96
C ASP A 750 1.19 44.59 26.08
N ASP A 751 0.61 45.78 26.24
CA ASP A 751 0.09 46.17 27.56
C ASP A 751 -1.20 45.46 28.01
N LYS A 752 -1.25 45.20 29.33
CA LYS A 752 -2.35 44.59 30.10
C LYS A 752 -2.62 43.10 29.80
N THR A 753 -2.32 42.24 30.80
CA THR A 753 -2.79 40.84 30.98
C THR A 753 -2.68 39.91 29.77
N VAL A 754 -1.56 39.17 29.68
CA VAL A 754 -1.40 37.69 29.63
C VAL A 754 0.12 37.47 29.46
N ASP A 755 0.82 37.17 30.55
CA ASP A 755 2.25 36.82 30.60
C ASP A 755 2.43 35.46 31.31
N ASN A 756 3.63 35.12 31.81
CA ASN A 756 3.88 33.82 32.47
C ASN A 756 3.33 33.77 33.93
N VAL A 757 2.31 34.58 34.24
CA VAL A 757 1.73 34.76 35.58
C VAL A 757 0.31 34.19 35.60
N THR A 758 -0.03 33.40 36.62
CA THR A 758 -1.41 32.94 36.86
C THR A 758 -2.34 34.11 37.19
N GLU A 759 -3.61 33.99 36.82
CA GLU A 759 -4.60 35.02 37.15
C GLU A 759 -4.90 35.07 38.66
N ASN A 760 -5.54 36.15 39.11
CA ASN A 760 -5.96 36.28 40.52
C ASN A 760 -7.34 35.68 40.79
N THR A 761 -8.12 35.43 39.74
CA THR A 761 -9.50 34.91 39.80
C THR A 761 -9.71 33.85 38.72
N PRO A 762 -10.34 32.70 39.02
CA PRO A 762 -10.52 31.64 38.03
C PRO A 762 -11.33 32.06 36.81
N ILE A 763 -11.01 31.50 35.65
CA ILE A 763 -11.89 31.52 34.48
C ILE A 763 -13.21 30.84 34.85
N THR A 764 -14.33 31.43 34.43
CA THR A 764 -15.68 30.87 34.63
C THR A 764 -16.47 30.85 33.33
N GLY A 765 -17.53 30.03 33.28
CA GLY A 765 -18.40 29.91 32.10
C GLY A 765 -17.75 29.17 30.93
N GLN A 766 -18.01 29.61 29.70
CA GLN A 766 -17.60 28.92 28.45
C GLN A 766 -16.08 28.70 28.33
N GLY A 767 -15.24 29.46 29.05
CA GLY A 767 -13.78 29.32 28.99
C GLY A 767 -13.19 28.13 29.78
N THR A 768 -13.96 27.47 30.65
CA THR A 768 -13.43 26.44 31.58
C THR A 768 -13.13 25.09 30.94
N PHE A 769 -13.80 24.77 29.83
CA PHE A 769 -13.64 23.54 29.07
C PHE A 769 -14.17 23.77 27.65
N THR A 770 -13.32 23.66 26.64
CA THR A 770 -13.75 23.73 25.23
C THR A 770 -13.19 22.55 24.42
N VAL A 771 -13.82 22.29 23.28
CA VAL A 771 -13.49 21.17 22.39
C VAL A 771 -13.49 21.72 20.98
N ASP A 772 -12.38 21.64 20.28
CA ASP A 772 -12.25 22.05 18.89
C ASP A 772 -11.85 20.85 18.04
N ILE A 773 -12.66 20.56 17.03
CA ILE A 773 -12.57 19.36 16.20
C ILE A 773 -12.91 19.73 14.76
N GLU A 774 -12.24 19.09 13.80
CA GLU A 774 -12.51 19.32 12.38
C GLU A 774 -13.92 18.79 12.03
N THR A 775 -14.87 19.69 11.81
CA THR A 775 -16.30 19.34 11.63
C THR A 775 -16.64 18.81 10.23
N ASN A 776 -15.77 19.05 9.24
CA ASN A 776 -15.98 18.72 7.83
C ASN A 776 -14.74 18.01 7.27
N HIS A 777 -14.39 16.89 7.90
CA HIS A 777 -13.17 16.16 7.63
C HIS A 777 -13.26 15.33 6.34
N LYS A 778 -12.23 15.37 5.50
CA LYS A 778 -12.09 14.51 4.32
C LYS A 778 -11.16 13.36 4.68
N ALA A 779 -11.67 12.13 4.67
CA ALA A 779 -10.87 10.94 4.94
C ALA A 779 -9.90 10.65 3.77
N ASP A 780 -8.69 10.24 4.10
CA ASP A 780 -7.73 9.72 3.13
C ASP A 780 -8.08 8.28 2.69
N TYR A 781 -8.80 7.53 3.52
CA TYR A 781 -9.18 6.12 3.27
C TYR A 781 -10.70 5.93 3.23
N ALA A 782 -11.14 4.94 2.46
CA ALA A 782 -12.56 4.71 2.18
C ALA A 782 -13.40 4.31 3.41
N ARG A 783 -12.77 3.72 4.43
CA ARG A 783 -13.46 3.16 5.61
C ARG A 783 -12.91 3.62 6.95
N SER A 784 -11.83 4.39 6.95
CA SER A 784 -11.16 4.82 8.17
C SER A 784 -10.57 6.23 8.03
N THR A 785 -10.45 6.93 9.15
CA THR A 785 -9.70 8.19 9.20
C THR A 785 -9.28 8.57 10.63
N ARG A 786 -8.43 9.58 10.74
CA ARG A 786 -8.04 10.22 12.00
C ARG A 786 -8.47 11.69 11.97
N VAL A 787 -9.57 12.01 12.66
CA VAL A 787 -10.07 13.38 12.77
C VAL A 787 -9.23 14.14 13.81
N PRO A 788 -8.56 15.25 13.47
CA PRO A 788 -7.81 16.06 14.44
C PRO A 788 -8.75 16.67 15.49
N LEU A 789 -8.33 16.59 16.75
CA LEU A 789 -9.11 17.04 17.91
C LEU A 789 -8.20 17.72 18.93
N PHE A 790 -8.62 18.89 19.40
CA PHE A 790 -8.06 19.58 20.56
C PHE A 790 -9.09 19.68 21.67
N ILE A 791 -8.76 19.18 22.87
CA ILE A 791 -9.55 19.39 24.08
C ILE A 791 -8.85 20.43 24.96
N ASP A 792 -9.47 21.59 25.09
CA ASP A 792 -9.06 22.64 26.01
C ASP A 792 -9.54 22.28 27.42
N ASP A 793 -8.77 21.41 28.08
CA ASP A 793 -8.89 21.12 29.50
C ASP A 793 -7.63 21.60 30.23
N MET A 794 -7.72 22.75 30.90
CA MET A 794 -6.60 23.29 31.70
C MET A 794 -6.54 22.71 33.11
N ASN A 795 -7.60 22.01 33.55
CA ASN A 795 -7.89 21.78 34.97
C ASN A 795 -8.27 20.33 35.29
N GLY A 796 -7.94 19.37 34.41
CA GLY A 796 -8.22 17.94 34.61
C GLY A 796 -9.72 17.60 34.66
N ARG A 797 -10.55 18.41 33.99
CA ARG A 797 -12.02 18.32 34.00
C ARG A 797 -12.54 17.26 33.03
N PHE A 798 -11.80 16.88 31.99
CA PHE A 798 -12.23 15.89 31.01
C PHE A 798 -12.35 14.49 31.66
N VAL A 799 -13.49 13.81 31.44
CA VAL A 799 -13.73 12.46 31.99
C VAL A 799 -13.68 11.39 30.90
N ARG A 800 -14.44 11.58 29.81
CA ARG A 800 -14.58 10.58 28.72
C ARG A 800 -15.19 11.20 27.47
N MET A 801 -14.96 10.56 26.32
CA MET A 801 -15.72 10.80 25.10
C MET A 801 -16.59 9.56 24.83
N ASN A 802 -17.89 9.75 24.70
CA ASN A 802 -18.82 8.73 24.21
C ASN A 802 -19.02 8.94 22.70
N TYR A 803 -19.17 7.85 21.93
CA TYR A 803 -19.70 7.88 20.57
C TYR A 803 -21.16 7.42 20.59
N ILE A 804 -22.04 8.09 19.85
CA ILE A 804 -23.44 7.68 19.67
C ILE A 804 -23.52 6.88 18.36
N PRO A 805 -23.81 5.56 18.38
CA PRO A 805 -23.84 4.73 17.18
C PRO A 805 -24.79 5.23 16.10
N LEU A 806 -24.40 5.05 14.84
CA LEU A 806 -25.21 5.41 13.68
C LEU A 806 -26.08 4.23 13.22
N GLU A 807 -27.40 4.38 13.32
CA GLU A 807 -28.37 3.40 12.81
C GLU A 807 -28.19 3.13 11.30
N SER A 808 -27.70 4.12 10.54
CA SER A 808 -27.43 4.00 9.10
C SER A 808 -26.13 3.26 8.75
N ASN A 809 -25.22 3.05 9.72
CA ASN A 809 -24.04 2.21 9.56
C ASN A 809 -23.53 1.73 10.93
N LEU A 810 -23.90 0.50 11.27
CA LEU A 810 -23.57 -0.14 12.55
C LEU A 810 -22.11 -0.62 12.64
N ASP A 811 -21.37 -0.70 11.53
CA ASP A 811 -19.95 -1.08 11.55
C ASP A 811 -19.04 0.07 12.03
N VAL A 812 -19.53 1.32 12.07
CA VAL A 812 -18.72 2.48 12.46
C VAL A 812 -18.29 2.37 13.92
N LYS A 813 -16.97 2.28 14.13
CA LYS A 813 -16.31 2.32 15.44
C LYS A 813 -15.55 3.62 15.59
N VAL A 814 -15.45 4.10 16.83
CA VAL A 814 -14.81 5.36 17.18
C VAL A 814 -13.97 5.16 18.45
N GLU A 815 -12.72 5.62 18.42
CA GLU A 815 -11.78 5.59 19.53
C GLU A 815 -11.11 6.97 19.67
N TYR A 816 -10.73 7.34 20.91
CA TYR A 816 -10.10 8.62 21.23
C TYR A 816 -8.64 8.42 21.69
N ASP A 817 -7.71 9.05 20.97
CA ASP A 817 -6.26 8.91 21.13
C ASP A 817 -5.60 10.24 21.57
N GLY A 818 -6.30 11.01 22.41
CA GLY A 818 -5.81 12.28 22.99
C GLY A 818 -5.79 13.47 22.02
N SER A 819 -5.09 13.34 20.90
CA SER A 819 -4.93 14.35 19.83
C SER A 819 -5.83 14.09 18.61
N TYR A 820 -6.44 12.89 18.54
CA TYR A 820 -7.22 12.44 17.39
C TYR A 820 -8.44 11.64 17.83
N VAL A 821 -9.46 11.64 16.97
CA VAL A 821 -10.53 10.65 16.98
C VAL A 821 -10.26 9.68 15.83
N ASN A 822 -9.87 8.45 16.18
CA ASN A 822 -9.76 7.35 15.22
C ASN A 822 -11.19 6.90 14.88
N VAL A 823 -11.54 6.85 13.59
CA VAL A 823 -12.85 6.38 13.11
C VAL A 823 -12.61 5.28 12.10
N THR A 824 -13.29 4.15 12.24
CA THR A 824 -13.20 2.98 11.35
C THR A 824 -14.60 2.43 11.03
N GLY A 825 -14.71 1.55 10.03
CA GLY A 825 -15.99 0.99 9.60
C GLY A 825 -16.90 1.94 8.81
N LEU A 826 -16.38 3.08 8.33
CA LEU A 826 -17.13 4.03 7.53
C LEU A 826 -17.57 3.42 6.19
N THR A 827 -18.69 3.91 5.65
CA THR A 827 -19.17 3.50 4.33
C THR A 827 -18.30 4.17 3.25
N PRO A 828 -17.72 3.44 2.28
CA PRO A 828 -17.01 4.01 1.14
C PRO A 828 -17.86 4.99 0.31
N ASN A 829 -17.20 5.94 -0.33
CA ASN A 829 -17.81 6.90 -1.26
C ASN A 829 -19.05 7.62 -0.68
N SER A 830 -18.99 7.98 0.61
CA SER A 830 -20.13 8.53 1.37
C SER A 830 -19.79 9.82 2.10
N SER A 831 -20.81 10.45 2.70
CA SER A 831 -20.68 11.60 3.60
C SER A 831 -21.38 11.27 4.91
N THR A 832 -20.66 10.59 5.81
CA THR A 832 -21.18 10.07 7.08
C THR A 832 -20.99 11.09 8.19
N THR A 833 -22.03 11.44 8.97
CA THR A 833 -21.89 12.38 10.10
C THR A 833 -21.99 11.64 11.43
N ILE A 834 -20.87 11.54 12.17
CA ILE A 834 -20.84 10.94 13.52
C ILE A 834 -21.17 11.98 14.60
N THR A 835 -21.75 11.52 15.71
CA THR A 835 -21.99 12.34 16.90
C THR A 835 -21.09 11.89 18.06
N LEU A 836 -20.32 12.83 18.60
CA LEU A 836 -19.40 12.63 19.71
C LEU A 836 -19.88 13.41 20.93
N GLU A 837 -19.84 12.81 22.10
CA GLU A 837 -20.28 13.41 23.35
C GLU A 837 -19.14 13.44 24.37
N PHE A 838 -18.60 14.62 24.61
CA PHE A 838 -17.49 14.86 25.53
C PHE A 838 -18.05 15.16 26.93
N VAL A 839 -17.77 14.29 27.90
CA VAL A 839 -18.19 14.45 29.29
C VAL A 839 -17.06 15.07 30.11
N TYR A 840 -17.38 16.12 30.86
CA TYR A 840 -16.45 16.88 31.69
C TYR A 840 -17.08 17.26 33.02
N LYS A 841 -16.25 17.54 34.04
CA LYS A 841 -16.69 18.04 35.35
C LYS A 841 -16.71 19.56 35.38
N THR A 842 -17.78 20.10 35.96
CA THR A 842 -17.88 21.51 36.35
C THR A 842 -17.06 21.79 37.62
N ASP A 843 -16.90 23.06 37.99
CA ASP A 843 -16.23 23.52 39.22
C ASP A 843 -16.85 22.91 40.49
N ALA A 844 -18.15 22.59 40.45
CA ALA A 844 -18.87 21.90 41.53
C ALA A 844 -18.70 20.37 41.50
N GLY A 845 -17.81 19.82 40.67
CA GLY A 845 -17.60 18.38 40.48
C GLY A 845 -18.67 17.65 39.68
N ILE A 846 -19.79 18.31 39.35
CA ILE A 846 -20.94 17.74 38.63
C ILE A 846 -20.55 17.50 37.16
N GLU A 847 -20.82 16.30 36.63
CA GLU A 847 -20.63 15.99 35.20
C GLU A 847 -21.63 16.76 34.31
N LYS A 848 -21.13 17.27 33.18
CA LYS A 848 -21.92 17.76 32.04
C LYS A 848 -21.36 17.18 30.76
N SER A 849 -22.16 17.19 29.69
CA SER A 849 -21.71 16.80 28.35
C SER A 849 -21.74 17.97 27.36
N MET A 850 -20.89 17.88 26.35
CA MET A 850 -20.88 18.71 25.14
C MET A 850 -20.93 17.78 23.93
N ARG A 851 -21.85 18.02 22.99
CA ARG A 851 -21.90 17.26 21.73
C ARG A 851 -21.19 17.99 20.61
N LYS A 852 -20.48 17.24 19.76
CA LYS A 852 -19.90 17.69 18.51
C LYS A 852 -20.34 16.74 17.38
N TYR A 853 -20.45 17.30 16.19
CA TYR A 853 -20.84 16.60 14.97
C TYR A 853 -19.67 16.70 13.99
N VAL A 854 -19.27 15.57 13.43
CA VAL A 854 -18.20 15.51 12.43
C VAL A 854 -18.73 14.82 11.19
N THR A 855 -18.85 15.58 10.10
CA THR A 855 -19.14 15.05 8.78
C THR A 855 -17.84 14.58 8.13
N ILE A 856 -17.74 13.27 7.91
CA ILE A 856 -16.60 12.60 7.29
C ILE A 856 -16.98 12.22 5.85
N LYS A 857 -16.22 12.74 4.88
CA LYS A 857 -16.35 12.38 3.46
C LYS A 857 -15.30 11.35 3.09
N THR A 858 -15.74 10.16 2.63
CA THR A 858 -14.87 9.04 2.29
C THR A 858 -14.68 8.90 0.77
N PRO A 859 -13.48 8.49 0.29
CA PRO A 859 -13.27 8.10 -1.10
C PRO A 859 -13.86 6.70 -1.40
N VAL A 860 -13.82 6.31 -2.68
CA VAL A 860 -14.02 4.92 -3.13
C VAL A 860 -12.94 3.98 -2.56
N THR A 861 -13.23 2.67 -2.49
CA THR A 861 -12.25 1.68 -1.98
C THR A 861 -11.04 1.53 -2.89
N GLY A 862 -9.84 1.56 -2.31
CA GLY A 862 -8.57 1.24 -2.99
C GLY A 862 -8.40 -0.26 -3.24
N ASP A 863 -7.18 -0.71 -3.51
CA ASP A 863 -6.92 -2.12 -3.87
C ASP A 863 -6.74 -3.07 -2.66
N LEU A 864 -6.68 -2.53 -1.44
CA LEU A 864 -6.74 -3.26 -0.17
C LEU A 864 -7.82 -2.66 0.73
N ASP A 865 -8.70 -3.50 1.31
CA ASP A 865 -9.88 -3.05 2.06
C ASP A 865 -10.00 -3.76 3.42
N ILE A 866 -9.23 -3.28 4.41
CA ILE A 866 -9.09 -3.88 5.74
C ILE A 866 -10.34 -3.57 6.60
N LYS A 867 -10.86 -4.62 7.24
CA LYS A 867 -12.03 -4.57 8.14
C LYS A 867 -11.64 -4.37 9.60
N SER A 868 -10.63 -5.11 10.06
CA SER A 868 -10.11 -5.03 11.42
C SER A 868 -8.82 -5.80 11.55
N ASP A 869 -8.00 -5.38 12.50
CA ASP A 869 -6.83 -6.10 12.99
C ASP A 869 -7.09 -6.68 14.39
N THR A 870 -6.47 -7.83 14.68
CA THR A 870 -6.50 -8.50 15.99
C THR A 870 -5.08 -8.87 16.40
N VAL A 871 -4.63 -8.37 17.56
CA VAL A 871 -3.25 -8.54 18.03
C VAL A 871 -3.13 -9.70 19.02
N ILE A 872 -2.16 -10.59 18.78
CA ILE A 872 -1.79 -11.70 19.65
C ILE A 872 -0.35 -11.47 20.13
N ILE A 873 -0.15 -11.36 21.44
CA ILE A 873 1.14 -11.02 22.07
C ILE A 873 1.93 -12.28 22.44
N LYS A 874 3.25 -12.26 22.22
CA LYS A 874 4.20 -13.32 22.59
C LYS A 874 5.48 -12.69 23.11
N GLU A 875 5.61 -12.53 24.43
CA GLU A 875 6.72 -11.80 25.07
C GLU A 875 6.95 -10.43 24.41
N ASN A 876 8.03 -10.28 23.61
CA ASN A 876 8.42 -9.08 22.86
C ASN A 876 8.14 -9.15 21.35
N GLU A 877 7.23 -10.03 20.93
CA GLU A 877 6.69 -10.14 19.58
C GLU A 877 5.17 -9.91 19.59
N ALA A 878 4.64 -9.42 18.48
CA ALA A 878 3.21 -9.30 18.25
C ALA A 878 2.84 -9.88 16.88
N ILE A 879 1.77 -10.68 16.84
CA ILE A 879 1.16 -11.17 15.60
C ILE A 879 -0.14 -10.40 15.39
N VAL A 880 -0.22 -9.62 14.32
CA VAL A 880 -1.41 -8.85 13.97
C VAL A 880 -2.12 -9.55 12.82
N LYS A 881 -3.22 -10.22 13.11
CA LYS A 881 -4.07 -10.87 12.10
C LYS A 881 -5.02 -9.85 11.49
N LEU A 882 -5.12 -9.80 10.16
CA LEU A 882 -6.03 -8.91 9.44
C LEU A 882 -7.28 -9.65 8.95
N GLU A 883 -8.43 -9.00 9.04
CA GLU A 883 -9.64 -9.30 8.27
C GLU A 883 -9.83 -8.25 7.18
N TYR A 884 -10.43 -8.64 6.04
CA TYR A 884 -10.80 -7.73 4.95
C TYR A 884 -12.33 -7.68 4.77
N TYR A 885 -12.84 -6.57 4.23
CA TYR A 885 -14.24 -6.49 3.79
C TYR A 885 -14.49 -7.22 2.47
N SER A 886 -13.46 -7.35 1.64
CA SER A 886 -13.46 -8.10 0.38
C SER A 886 -12.05 -8.59 0.07
N THR A 887 -11.91 -9.57 -0.84
CA THR A 887 -10.61 -9.98 -1.37
C THR A 887 -9.82 -8.76 -1.89
N PRO A 888 -8.53 -8.61 -1.55
CA PRO A 888 -7.70 -7.54 -2.10
C PRO A 888 -7.65 -7.59 -3.63
N LYS A 889 -7.76 -6.44 -4.29
CA LYS A 889 -7.71 -6.32 -5.76
C LYS A 889 -6.28 -6.47 -6.30
N SER A 890 -5.29 -6.14 -5.46
CA SER A 890 -3.86 -6.44 -5.68
C SER A 890 -3.29 -7.10 -4.43
N PRO A 891 -2.47 -8.17 -4.54
CA PRO A 891 -1.81 -8.79 -3.39
C PRO A 891 -0.88 -7.83 -2.66
N ILE A 892 -0.68 -8.07 -1.36
CA ILE A 892 0.35 -7.40 -0.55
C ILE A 892 1.71 -8.01 -0.89
N LYS A 893 2.62 -7.18 -1.43
CA LYS A 893 3.98 -7.55 -1.83
C LYS A 893 4.97 -7.47 -0.68
N SER A 894 4.85 -6.47 0.18
CA SER A 894 5.69 -6.28 1.36
C SER A 894 5.03 -5.35 2.38
N ILE A 895 5.51 -5.37 3.62
CA ILE A 895 5.01 -4.53 4.71
C ILE A 895 6.15 -3.89 5.50
N SER A 896 5.92 -2.70 6.04
CA SER A 896 6.76 -2.11 7.10
C SER A 896 5.91 -1.47 8.20
N ILE A 897 6.28 -1.68 9.46
CA ILE A 897 5.66 -0.99 10.61
C ILE A 897 6.53 0.20 11.04
N GLU A 898 5.91 1.35 11.27
CA GLU A 898 6.53 2.54 11.92
C GLU A 898 5.65 3.10 13.04
N ASP A 899 6.24 3.83 13.99
CA ASP A 899 5.50 4.62 14.98
C ASP A 899 5.28 6.08 14.54
N SER A 900 4.68 6.90 15.43
CA SER A 900 4.43 8.32 15.21
C SER A 900 5.71 9.18 15.10
N THR A 901 6.88 8.66 15.49
CA THR A 901 8.19 9.30 15.34
C THR A 901 8.93 8.87 14.07
N GLY A 902 8.44 7.82 13.39
CA GLY A 902 9.11 7.20 12.24
C GLY A 902 10.12 6.10 12.62
N LYS A 903 10.21 5.70 13.90
CA LYS A 903 10.96 4.51 14.33
C LYS A 903 10.34 3.29 13.65
N LYS A 904 11.13 2.56 12.88
CA LYS A 904 10.71 1.35 12.17
C LYS A 904 10.94 0.09 13.00
N TYR A 905 10.03 -0.86 12.88
CA TYR A 905 10.09 -2.15 13.56
C TYR A 905 10.31 -3.27 12.55
N THR A 906 10.97 -4.35 12.99
CA THR A 906 11.16 -5.54 12.16
C THR A 906 9.81 -6.22 11.95
N SER A 907 9.33 -6.28 10.70
CA SER A 907 8.02 -6.81 10.36
C SER A 907 8.04 -7.71 9.13
N ASN A 908 7.44 -8.89 9.24
CA ASN A 908 7.23 -9.83 8.13
C ASN A 908 5.73 -10.00 7.83
N TRP A 909 5.41 -10.31 6.57
CA TRP A 909 4.05 -10.58 6.11
C TRP A 909 3.86 -12.07 5.81
N ASP A 910 2.76 -12.65 6.28
CA ASP A 910 2.28 -13.99 5.92
C ASP A 910 0.95 -13.89 5.18
N SER A 911 1.01 -14.08 3.86
CA SER A 911 -0.16 -14.07 2.97
C SER A 911 -1.06 -15.31 3.11
N SER A 912 -0.62 -16.37 3.80
CA SER A 912 -1.43 -17.57 4.02
C SER A 912 -2.35 -17.45 5.24
N THR A 913 -1.96 -16.67 6.25
CA THR A 913 -2.75 -16.40 7.46
C THR A 913 -3.25 -14.95 7.56
N ASN A 914 -2.98 -14.12 6.54
CA ASN A 914 -3.19 -12.67 6.53
C ASN A 914 -2.65 -11.98 7.79
N SER A 915 -1.45 -12.36 8.23
CA SER A 915 -0.88 -11.93 9.50
C SER A 915 0.45 -11.21 9.35
N ILE A 916 0.62 -10.13 10.12
CA ILE A 916 1.86 -9.39 10.28
C ILE A 916 2.59 -9.92 11.51
N PHE A 917 3.85 -10.29 11.37
CA PHE A 917 4.72 -10.69 12.48
C PHE A 917 5.65 -9.54 12.82
N ILE A 918 5.48 -8.91 13.97
CA ILE A 918 6.27 -7.77 14.46
C ILE A 918 7.23 -8.25 15.54
N GLN A 919 8.52 -7.97 15.38
CA GLN A 919 9.61 -8.45 16.23
C GLN A 919 10.49 -7.30 16.73
N GLY A 920 11.20 -7.53 17.84
CA GLY A 920 12.11 -6.53 18.42
C GLY A 920 11.39 -5.39 19.11
N LEU A 921 10.19 -5.66 19.67
CA LEU A 921 9.48 -4.70 20.50
C LEU A 921 10.14 -4.62 21.89
N ASP A 922 10.01 -3.48 22.53
CA ASP A 922 10.39 -3.28 23.92
C ASP A 922 9.42 -4.07 24.85
N ALA A 923 9.93 -4.71 25.91
CA ALA A 923 9.14 -5.60 26.79
C ALA A 923 8.25 -4.83 27.78
N ASN A 924 7.12 -5.41 28.20
CA ASN A 924 6.15 -4.81 29.13
C ASN A 924 5.71 -3.37 28.75
N THR A 925 5.79 -3.03 27.46
CA THR A 925 5.65 -1.67 26.92
C THR A 925 4.35 -1.55 26.15
N GLU A 926 3.68 -0.40 26.27
CA GLU A 926 2.45 -0.09 25.56
C GLU A 926 2.78 0.59 24.23
N PHE A 927 2.33 0.01 23.12
CA PHE A 927 2.49 0.51 21.77
C PHE A 927 1.19 1.14 21.31
N LYS A 928 1.27 2.43 20.96
CA LYS A 928 0.15 3.28 20.51
C LYS A 928 0.48 3.93 19.18
N GLY A 929 -0.55 4.15 18.36
CA GLY A 929 -0.44 4.93 17.12
C GLY A 929 0.42 4.31 16.01
N LEU A 930 0.85 3.04 16.12
CA LEU A 930 1.62 2.34 15.09
C LEU A 930 0.90 2.35 13.73
N ILE A 931 1.69 2.42 12.65
CA ILE A 931 1.21 2.47 11.27
C ILE A 931 1.81 1.30 10.50
N ALA A 932 0.94 0.46 9.93
CA ALA A 932 1.31 -0.57 8.98
C ALA A 932 1.27 -0.01 7.55
N LYS A 933 2.38 -0.10 6.82
CA LYS A 933 2.44 0.31 5.41
C LYS A 933 2.52 -0.91 4.52
N PHE A 934 1.43 -1.20 3.84
CA PHE A 934 1.35 -2.25 2.84
C PHE A 934 1.84 -1.70 1.50
N THR A 935 2.90 -2.28 0.94
CA THR A 935 3.21 -2.11 -0.48
C THR A 935 2.53 -3.23 -1.22
N LEU A 936 1.63 -2.90 -2.15
CA LEU A 936 0.93 -3.86 -2.99
C LEU A 936 1.76 -4.22 -4.24
N GLU A 937 1.40 -5.29 -4.94
CA GLU A 937 2.04 -5.67 -6.22
C GLU A 937 1.83 -4.63 -7.33
N ASN A 938 0.69 -3.94 -7.35
CA ASN A 938 0.43 -2.76 -8.20
C ASN A 938 1.33 -1.53 -7.89
N THR A 939 2.19 -1.63 -6.85
CA THR A 939 3.08 -0.61 -6.27
C THR A 939 2.40 0.54 -5.51
N GLU A 940 1.09 0.46 -5.28
CA GLU A 940 0.39 1.33 -4.33
C GLU A 940 0.92 1.08 -2.90
N VAL A 941 1.08 2.15 -2.13
CA VAL A 941 1.42 2.09 -0.71
C VAL A 941 0.23 2.57 0.10
N ILE A 942 -0.31 1.69 0.93
CA ILE A 942 -1.49 1.94 1.77
C ILE A 942 -1.03 1.93 3.24
N GLU A 943 -1.23 3.05 3.93
CA GLU A 943 -0.99 3.14 5.37
C GLU A 943 -2.28 2.77 6.13
N TYR A 944 -2.16 1.95 7.17
CA TYR A 944 -3.27 1.53 8.04
C TYR A 944 -2.86 1.70 9.51
N PRO A 945 -3.65 2.39 10.34
CA PRO A 945 -3.37 2.52 11.77
C PRO A 945 -3.67 1.20 12.50
N LEU A 946 -2.69 0.65 13.20
CA LEU A 946 -2.89 -0.54 14.03
C LEU A 946 -3.58 -0.19 15.35
N THR A 947 -4.35 -1.14 15.88
CA THR A 947 -4.86 -1.09 17.25
C THR A 947 -3.72 -1.06 18.27
N SER A 948 -3.95 -0.37 19.39
CA SER A 948 -2.95 -0.23 20.45
C SER A 948 -2.86 -1.51 21.28
N PHE A 949 -1.65 -1.91 21.67
CA PHE A 949 -1.42 -3.16 22.42
C PHE A 949 -0.26 -3.04 23.41
N LYS A 950 -0.17 -3.98 24.35
CA LYS A 950 0.93 -4.04 25.33
C LYS A 950 1.71 -5.35 25.20
N THR A 951 3.04 -5.28 25.13
CA THR A 951 3.91 -6.46 25.12
C THR A 951 3.95 -7.15 26.49
N GLY A 952 4.31 -8.43 26.49
CA GLY A 952 4.51 -9.22 27.70
C GLY A 952 5.85 -8.92 28.37
N THR A 953 6.04 -9.49 29.56
CA THR A 953 7.36 -9.60 30.19
C THR A 953 8.19 -10.65 29.45
N VAL A 954 9.43 -10.31 29.08
CA VAL A 954 10.40 -11.28 28.55
C VAL A 954 11.02 -12.03 29.72
N THR A 955 10.96 -13.36 29.69
CA THR A 955 11.67 -14.19 30.67
C THR A 955 13.13 -14.34 30.22
N PRO A 956 14.13 -13.86 30.98
CA PRO A 956 15.53 -13.94 30.56
C PRO A 956 16.00 -15.39 30.49
N LYS A 957 16.64 -15.76 29.37
CA LYS A 957 17.24 -17.10 29.21
C LYS A 957 18.43 -17.26 30.17
N PRO A 958 18.56 -18.40 30.88
CA PRO A 958 19.66 -18.61 31.82
C PRO A 958 20.99 -18.72 31.09
N THR A 959 22.07 -18.30 31.75
CA THR A 959 23.43 -18.26 31.20
C THR A 959 24.42 -19.02 32.07
N GLY A 960 25.49 -19.55 31.46
CA GLY A 960 26.55 -20.30 32.14
C GLY A 960 26.51 -21.80 31.83
N ASP A 961 27.46 -22.57 32.38
CA ASP A 961 27.74 -23.91 31.86
C ASP A 961 26.63 -24.94 32.12
N VAL A 962 25.91 -24.80 33.23
CA VAL A 962 24.69 -25.62 33.49
C VAL A 962 23.57 -25.25 32.52
N ALA A 963 23.43 -23.98 32.14
CA ALA A 963 22.45 -23.57 31.13
C ALA A 963 22.84 -24.10 29.74
N ASN A 964 24.12 -24.02 29.37
CA ASN A 964 24.66 -24.60 28.14
C ASN A 964 24.46 -26.12 28.09
N PHE A 965 24.67 -26.81 29.21
CA PHE A 965 24.38 -28.25 29.36
C PHE A 965 22.89 -28.53 29.12
N VAL A 966 21.98 -27.82 29.79
CA VAL A 966 20.52 -28.01 29.63
C VAL A 966 20.07 -27.75 28.19
N SER A 967 20.43 -26.61 27.58
CA SER A 967 20.04 -26.30 26.19
C SER A 967 20.58 -27.34 25.20
N ARG A 968 21.84 -27.76 25.32
CA ARG A 968 22.43 -28.81 24.48
C ARG A 968 21.66 -30.13 24.61
N VAL A 969 21.46 -30.61 25.83
CA VAL A 969 20.77 -31.88 26.12
C VAL A 969 19.32 -31.83 25.59
N TYR A 970 18.58 -30.77 25.91
CA TYR A 970 17.19 -30.55 25.48
C TYR A 970 17.07 -30.48 23.95
N THR A 971 17.98 -29.74 23.29
CA THR A 971 18.00 -29.61 21.82
C THR A 971 18.33 -30.93 21.12
N ILE A 972 19.31 -31.69 21.63
CA ILE A 972 19.70 -32.97 21.03
C ILE A 972 18.62 -34.04 21.27
N ALA A 973 17.94 -34.02 22.41
CA ALA A 973 16.84 -34.94 22.72
C ALA A 973 15.55 -34.61 21.94
N LEU A 974 15.02 -33.40 22.07
CA LEU A 974 13.67 -33.03 21.59
C LEU A 974 13.68 -32.34 20.22
N GLY A 975 14.85 -32.04 19.65
CA GLY A 975 14.98 -31.41 18.32
C GLY A 975 14.60 -29.93 18.27
N ARG A 976 14.45 -29.27 19.43
CA ARG A 976 14.09 -27.85 19.58
C ARG A 976 14.85 -27.23 20.74
N GLN A 977 15.15 -25.94 20.66
CA GLN A 977 15.66 -25.19 21.82
C GLN A 977 14.59 -25.14 22.94
N PRO A 978 15.00 -25.08 24.22
CA PRO A 978 14.06 -24.87 25.31
C PRO A 978 13.51 -23.44 25.33
N GLU A 979 12.22 -23.32 25.60
CA GLU A 979 11.57 -22.09 26.06
C GLU A 979 12.26 -21.51 27.31
N ALA A 980 12.26 -20.19 27.48
CA ALA A 980 13.04 -19.53 28.54
C ALA A 980 12.60 -19.95 29.96
N GLU A 981 11.30 -20.14 30.18
CA GLU A 981 10.76 -20.60 31.48
C GLU A 981 11.17 -22.04 31.79
N GLY A 982 10.98 -22.97 30.84
CA GLY A 982 11.41 -24.36 30.97
C GLY A 982 12.93 -24.49 31.13
N TRP A 983 13.72 -23.68 30.41
CA TRP A 983 15.17 -23.65 30.56
C TRP A 983 15.58 -23.20 31.97
N ASN A 984 14.98 -22.12 32.50
CA ASN A 984 15.20 -21.68 33.88
C ASN A 984 14.77 -22.74 34.90
N PHE A 985 13.62 -23.40 34.69
CA PHE A 985 13.14 -24.48 35.57
C PHE A 985 14.16 -25.63 35.67
N TRP A 986 14.63 -26.16 34.54
CA TRP A 986 15.61 -27.26 34.54
C TRP A 986 16.97 -26.84 35.11
N VAL A 987 17.46 -25.64 34.81
CA VAL A 987 18.70 -25.10 35.41
C VAL A 987 18.55 -24.95 36.93
N ASN A 988 17.43 -24.42 37.40
CA ASN A 988 17.17 -24.27 38.83
C ASN A 988 17.12 -25.63 39.54
N LYS A 989 16.37 -26.63 39.03
CA LYS A 989 16.30 -27.97 39.62
C LYS A 989 17.64 -28.72 39.68
N LEU A 990 18.51 -28.50 38.70
CA LEU A 990 19.86 -29.10 38.66
C LEU A 990 20.83 -28.38 39.61
N THR A 991 20.82 -27.03 39.62
CA THR A 991 21.70 -26.23 40.49
C THR A 991 21.31 -26.29 41.97
N SER A 992 20.00 -26.38 42.29
CA SER A 992 19.50 -26.63 43.66
C SER A 992 19.76 -28.06 44.14
N LYS A 993 20.14 -28.97 43.24
CA LYS A 993 20.40 -30.40 43.48
C LYS A 993 19.17 -31.20 43.92
N GLU A 994 17.97 -30.64 43.71
CA GLU A 994 16.71 -31.37 43.81
C GLU A 994 16.67 -32.52 42.79
N LEU A 995 17.11 -32.25 41.56
CA LEU A 995 17.19 -33.21 40.46
C LEU A 995 18.66 -33.47 40.07
N SER A 996 18.97 -34.70 39.69
CA SER A 996 20.27 -35.09 39.17
C SER A 996 20.36 -34.94 37.66
N ALA A 997 21.58 -34.82 37.12
CA ALA A 997 21.81 -34.82 35.69
C ALA A 997 21.36 -36.15 35.02
N THR A 998 21.47 -37.27 35.74
CA THR A 998 21.01 -38.59 35.30
C THR A 998 19.47 -38.67 35.30
N GLU A 999 18.81 -38.19 36.36
CA GLU A 999 17.35 -38.14 36.50
C GLU A 999 16.72 -37.21 35.43
N PHE A 1000 17.33 -36.04 35.18
CA PHE A 1000 16.95 -35.11 34.11
C PHE A 1000 17.00 -35.77 32.72
N ILE A 1001 18.10 -36.46 32.40
CA ILE A 1001 18.26 -37.09 31.09
C ILE A 1001 17.36 -38.33 30.92
N ALA A 1002 17.47 -39.31 31.82
CA ALA A 1002 16.85 -40.62 31.64
C ALA A 1002 15.33 -40.62 31.90
N GLU A 1003 14.84 -39.73 32.77
CA GLU A 1003 13.48 -39.83 33.32
C GLU A 1003 12.59 -38.65 32.92
N ASN A 1004 13.19 -37.50 32.57
CA ASN A 1004 12.45 -36.29 32.18
C ASN A 1004 12.56 -35.95 30.67
N LEU A 1005 13.59 -36.43 29.96
CA LEU A 1005 13.77 -36.15 28.53
C LEU A 1005 13.68 -37.39 27.62
N MET A 1006 14.25 -38.54 28.01
CA MET A 1006 14.15 -39.78 27.22
C MET A 1006 12.78 -40.44 27.25
N THR A 1007 11.92 -40.00 28.17
CA THR A 1007 10.52 -40.38 28.35
C THR A 1007 9.55 -39.56 27.51
N GLN A 1008 10.00 -38.47 26.89
CA GLN A 1008 9.14 -37.58 26.11
C GLN A 1008 8.77 -38.19 24.74
N PRO A 1009 7.56 -37.95 24.21
CA PRO A 1009 7.15 -38.44 22.89
C PRO A 1009 8.13 -38.05 21.78
N GLU A 1010 8.65 -36.81 21.77
CA GLU A 1010 9.60 -36.37 20.73
C GLU A 1010 10.96 -37.08 20.78
N PHE A 1011 11.29 -37.83 21.84
CA PHE A 1011 12.46 -38.72 21.89
C PHE A 1011 12.09 -40.18 21.59
N ILE A 1012 10.96 -40.66 22.13
CA ILE A 1012 10.50 -42.05 21.95
C ILE A 1012 10.16 -42.32 20.48
N GLU A 1013 9.39 -41.44 19.84
CA GLU A 1013 8.95 -41.58 18.44
C GLU A 1013 10.08 -41.41 17.41
N ARG A 1014 11.29 -41.07 17.85
CA ARG A 1014 12.44 -41.00 16.95
C ARG A 1014 12.86 -42.41 16.54
N GLU A 1015 12.53 -42.77 15.30
CA GLU A 1015 13.24 -43.81 14.57
C GLU A 1015 14.72 -43.38 14.51
N LEU A 1016 15.54 -44.04 15.32
CA LEU A 1016 16.99 -43.98 15.35
C LEU A 1016 17.42 -45.44 15.34
N ASN A 1017 18.22 -45.83 14.35
CA ASN A 1017 18.86 -47.14 14.35
C ASN A 1017 19.91 -47.21 15.48
N LYS A 1018 20.46 -48.40 15.76
CA LYS A 1018 21.46 -48.59 16.83
C LYS A 1018 22.64 -47.62 16.75
N GLN A 1019 23.14 -47.36 15.54
CA GLN A 1019 24.29 -46.50 15.29
C GLN A 1019 23.95 -45.05 15.64
N GLN A 1020 22.88 -44.53 15.04
CA GLN A 1020 22.35 -43.18 15.27
C GLN A 1020 21.99 -42.94 16.74
N PHE A 1021 21.46 -43.94 17.44
CA PHE A 1021 21.16 -43.83 18.87
C PHE A 1021 22.44 -43.64 19.68
N VAL A 1022 23.47 -44.47 19.50
CA VAL A 1022 24.76 -44.34 20.19
C VAL A 1022 25.43 -42.99 19.88
N THR A 1023 25.47 -42.57 18.61
CA THR A 1023 26.04 -41.26 18.23
C THR A 1023 25.25 -40.08 18.84
N THR A 1024 23.92 -40.18 18.90
CA THR A 1024 23.07 -39.19 19.59
C THR A 1024 23.38 -39.17 21.09
N MET A 1025 23.57 -40.35 21.70
CA MET A 1025 23.88 -40.47 23.13
C MET A 1025 25.19 -39.78 23.51
N TYR A 1026 26.30 -40.02 22.80
CA TYR A 1026 27.57 -39.31 23.05
C TYR A 1026 27.43 -37.79 22.91
N SER A 1027 26.70 -37.34 21.88
CA SER A 1027 26.43 -35.91 21.65
C SER A 1027 25.60 -35.29 22.79
N LEU A 1028 24.64 -36.06 23.32
CA LEU A 1028 23.74 -35.67 24.40
C LEU A 1028 24.42 -35.67 25.77
N ILE A 1029 25.18 -36.70 26.13
CA ILE A 1029 25.77 -36.80 27.48
C ILE A 1029 27.08 -36.02 27.59
N VAL A 1030 28.06 -36.25 26.70
CA VAL A 1030 29.45 -35.73 26.82
C VAL A 1030 29.88 -34.74 25.72
N ASN A 1031 28.96 -34.30 24.85
CA ASN A 1031 29.22 -33.27 23.82
C ASN A 1031 30.32 -33.62 22.79
N ARG A 1032 30.46 -34.89 22.42
CA ARG A 1032 31.39 -35.32 21.36
C ARG A 1032 30.78 -36.35 20.44
N THR A 1033 31.44 -36.59 19.32
CA THR A 1033 31.25 -37.83 18.55
C THR A 1033 31.93 -39.01 19.26
N PRO A 1034 31.39 -40.23 19.11
CA PRO A 1034 32.11 -41.44 19.49
C PRO A 1034 33.30 -41.68 18.57
N ASP A 1035 34.33 -42.28 19.16
CA ASP A 1035 35.41 -43.02 18.49
C ASP A 1035 34.91 -44.39 17.99
N GLU A 1036 35.65 -45.03 17.08
CA GLU A 1036 35.22 -46.28 16.42
C GLU A 1036 35.05 -47.45 17.39
N ASP A 1037 35.96 -47.58 18.37
CA ASP A 1037 35.89 -48.59 19.43
C ASP A 1037 34.70 -48.35 20.35
N GLY A 1038 34.49 -47.11 20.82
CA GLY A 1038 33.34 -46.72 21.65
C GLY A 1038 32.00 -46.93 20.94
N GLN A 1039 31.89 -46.52 19.67
CA GLN A 1039 30.70 -46.78 18.85
C GLN A 1039 30.42 -48.30 18.77
N SER A 1040 31.45 -49.10 18.47
CA SER A 1040 31.35 -50.55 18.34
C SER A 1040 30.97 -51.24 19.67
N TYR A 1041 31.53 -50.77 20.79
CA TYR A 1041 31.23 -51.26 22.13
C TYR A 1041 29.76 -51.05 22.49
N TRP A 1042 29.25 -49.82 22.35
CA TRP A 1042 27.87 -49.51 22.71
C TRP A 1042 26.84 -50.11 21.74
N GLU A 1043 27.18 -50.30 20.46
CA GLU A 1043 26.34 -51.08 19.56
C GLU A 1043 26.29 -52.57 19.93
N LYS A 1044 27.38 -53.15 20.46
CA LYS A 1044 27.36 -54.52 21.00
C LYS A 1044 26.47 -54.60 22.24
N LYS A 1045 26.57 -53.64 23.16
CA LYS A 1045 25.68 -53.52 24.33
C LYS A 1045 24.21 -53.31 23.95
N TYR A 1046 23.94 -52.55 22.88
CA TYR A 1046 22.59 -52.35 22.35
C TYR A 1046 21.95 -53.70 21.96
N ASN A 1047 22.70 -54.59 21.32
CA ASN A 1047 22.20 -55.91 20.94
C ASN A 1047 22.07 -56.83 22.16
N GLU A 1048 23.06 -56.85 23.06
CA GLU A 1048 23.03 -57.63 24.32
C GLU A 1048 21.77 -57.31 25.16
N TYR A 1049 21.38 -56.04 25.24
CA TYR A 1049 20.20 -55.61 26.00
C TYR A 1049 18.90 -55.69 25.19
N ARG A 1050 18.94 -55.79 23.86
CA ARG A 1050 17.74 -55.98 23.02
C ARG A 1050 17.04 -57.29 23.32
N GLU A 1051 17.80 -58.33 23.66
CA GLU A 1051 17.29 -59.64 24.08
C GLU A 1051 16.72 -59.62 25.52
N GLN A 1052 17.01 -58.57 26.30
CA GLN A 1052 16.67 -58.44 27.72
C GLN A 1052 15.55 -57.42 28.00
N THR A 1053 14.94 -56.82 26.97
CA THR A 1053 14.02 -55.68 27.14
C THR A 1053 12.81 -55.73 26.20
N SER A 1054 11.61 -55.57 26.77
CA SER A 1054 10.34 -55.71 26.05
C SER A 1054 9.98 -54.52 25.13
N SER A 1055 10.68 -53.38 25.21
CA SER A 1055 10.41 -52.20 24.39
C SER A 1055 11.68 -51.45 23.98
N VAL A 1056 11.59 -50.66 22.91
CA VAL A 1056 12.69 -49.78 22.46
C VAL A 1056 12.98 -48.67 23.48
N ALA A 1057 11.96 -48.13 24.15
CA ALA A 1057 12.14 -47.11 25.18
C ALA A 1057 12.91 -47.66 26.40
N THR A 1058 12.50 -48.83 26.91
CA THR A 1058 13.18 -49.52 28.02
C THR A 1058 14.64 -49.85 27.67
N LEU A 1059 14.89 -50.29 26.42
CA LEU A 1059 16.24 -50.54 25.91
C LEU A 1059 17.10 -49.27 25.93
N ARG A 1060 16.60 -48.19 25.32
CA ARG A 1060 17.31 -46.91 25.23
C ARG A 1060 17.62 -46.33 26.61
N ILE A 1061 16.67 -46.35 27.55
CA ILE A 1061 16.87 -45.88 28.92
C ILE A 1061 17.91 -46.75 29.66
N LYS A 1062 17.90 -48.07 29.48
CA LYS A 1062 18.88 -48.97 30.10
C LYS A 1062 20.30 -48.67 29.63
N ILE A 1063 20.51 -48.51 28.32
CA ILE A 1063 21.81 -48.17 27.73
C ILE A 1063 22.23 -46.76 28.16
N ALA A 1064 21.32 -45.78 28.14
CA ALA A 1064 21.63 -44.42 28.55
C ALA A 1064 22.09 -44.33 30.01
N ARG A 1065 21.47 -45.08 30.92
CA ARG A 1065 21.91 -45.19 32.31
C ARG A 1065 23.27 -45.89 32.45
N GLU A 1066 23.60 -46.90 31.63
CA GLU A 1066 24.93 -47.52 31.61
C GLU A 1066 25.99 -46.53 31.08
N MET A 1067 25.72 -45.82 29.98
CA MET A 1067 26.60 -44.79 29.42
C MET A 1067 26.83 -43.60 30.36
N MET A 1068 25.80 -43.18 31.12
CA MET A 1068 25.96 -42.14 32.15
C MET A 1068 26.69 -42.65 33.39
N ASN A 1069 26.70 -43.97 33.64
CA ASN A 1069 27.47 -44.56 34.72
C ASN A 1069 28.99 -44.63 34.41
N GLU A 1070 29.40 -44.30 33.19
CA GLU A 1070 30.82 -44.18 32.84
C GLU A 1070 31.53 -43.00 33.52
N LYS A 1071 32.86 -43.11 33.57
CA LYS A 1071 33.73 -42.10 34.18
C LYS A 1071 33.55 -40.71 33.54
N GLU A 1072 33.48 -40.65 32.22
CA GLU A 1072 33.48 -39.39 31.44
C GLU A 1072 32.28 -38.50 31.77
N PHE A 1073 31.07 -39.07 31.88
CA PHE A 1073 29.88 -38.31 32.25
C PHE A 1073 29.91 -37.88 33.72
N LYS A 1074 30.42 -38.72 34.63
CA LYS A 1074 30.60 -38.35 36.05
C LYS A 1074 31.59 -37.20 36.23
N GLU A 1075 32.69 -37.19 35.47
CA GLU A 1075 33.64 -36.07 35.47
C GLU A 1075 33.00 -34.77 34.94
N LEU A 1076 32.15 -34.84 33.91
CA LEU A 1076 31.38 -33.69 33.41
C LEU A 1076 30.33 -33.17 34.42
N VAL A 1077 29.54 -34.06 35.02
CA VAL A 1077 28.54 -33.67 36.03
C VAL A 1077 29.21 -33.04 37.26
N THR A 1078 30.38 -33.57 37.65
CA THR A 1078 31.18 -33.04 38.76
C THR A 1078 31.77 -31.67 38.43
N SER A 1079 32.29 -31.45 37.22
CA SER A 1079 32.86 -30.15 36.82
C SER A 1079 31.80 -29.06 36.67
N LEU A 1080 30.56 -29.43 36.32
CA LEU A 1080 29.38 -28.55 36.36
C LEU A 1080 28.82 -28.33 37.78
N GLY A 1081 29.38 -28.97 38.81
CA GLY A 1081 28.96 -28.84 40.21
C GLY A 1081 27.62 -29.50 40.57
N LEU A 1082 27.08 -30.33 39.66
CA LEU A 1082 25.72 -30.89 39.72
C LEU A 1082 25.63 -32.18 40.57
N LYS A 1083 24.39 -32.59 40.89
CA LYS A 1083 24.08 -33.92 41.42
C LYS A 1083 24.14 -34.95 40.27
N TYR A 1084 24.83 -36.07 40.49
CA TYR A 1084 24.83 -37.25 39.61
C TYR A 1084 23.62 -38.14 39.86
#